data_AF-V9H9A6-F1
#
_entry.id   AF-V9H9A6-F1
#
_cell.length_a   1.000
_cell.length_b   1.000
_cell.length_c   1.000
_cell.angle_alpha   90.00
_cell.angle_beta   90.00
_cell.angle_gamma   90.00
#
_symmetry.space_group_name_H-M   'P 1'
#
loop_
_entity.id
_entity.type
_entity.pdbx_description
1 polymer ?
#
loop_
_entity_poly.entity_id
_entity_poly.type
_entity_poly.pdbx_seq_one_letter_code
_entity_poly.pdbx_strand_id
1 'polypeptide(L)'
;MPTQLDFLAQQQPNSTTIRALWYLQNFATQSAWTNGLAFEKQLRACRLDFTLSSLQRIDRLLDHIREQYQPQRETFFRQPENQTFLFLLVFYCGEMRGRLAKSAPVWYDWGEFHARYPELESIFPNILHYEFVAHFQREDGEFNHFPLVAILARLFDAAPDKSVYTSTLTGDYQAYGEHDRLPETAQHLAIDWQQALAQTPKNERAYLQILPPKWLQGDDLMAQMQALPQLYQRGRVVWAALVQANSLLFQANDTANCPAEIIYDKSGRTPPDVLRQWAKELFSLKNTTPSEPELARYAAHITDERTRFSGSIPKQISRSMPVFGASLLIWRLHLPNGILSLPTFPIVVADDCDEAMILPAKYWAHTAHYQNWLQHQSLEEESSKQPAHSIANNQEIFPVLQNILAREPDFWRGYDELLSPQISDLAQVGTQAVESSINNQTISEADRRFVESYRAKAQQEYRRWYEFFKVETDDAELAESLAKNKLPESAYQKLRDLNIQPFLASLAEPIGVARLPKSVPLPKVAAAWQRDLSLTQTAKLVSFLCSQGVISLSKALANERKPNEPERPLSVNTTATLYLALLYLTGKGVPQTIEESLDWLNYAVSLGDYRAMRWVAELIIQVPELTPELCRQELLKAYLPMSIGITNASVAGKLKYLVLELKAAEDAYPRERGAQLELARQKMQQAIAAGDVAAQTRLNEWLANGTLTEKATEKRFEHIQYWISDYFAQKGVNLHAILQDIESPDDEDDVTFHENAAYSAHLADDDDVAKPAAWKKWAKWVLAMVLIYGIKTCALDYQSSRQQPENAVSGSLQTQSAPKITPTAEPADMAAPKTAQAVGNQAVSAEDAVFILQQKLPLTLFTGYHEIRGARLEQGNIWLDLHDKNRGMMSIQAARGLYCREQAFDGIRTSGAPVNFAVTAAENVQYEIADLSCQ
;
A
#
# COMPACT_ATOMS: atom_id res chain seq x y z
N MET A 1 39.12 -12.34 9.39
CA MET A 1 38.48 -11.02 9.63
C MET A 1 38.89 -10.60 11.03
N PRO A 2 39.38 -9.38 11.28
CA PRO A 2 39.39 -8.85 12.63
C PRO A 2 37.96 -8.97 13.16
N THR A 3 37.76 -9.60 14.32
CA THR A 3 36.44 -9.72 14.95
C THR A 3 35.87 -8.32 15.13
N GLN A 4 34.87 -7.98 14.32
CA GLN A 4 34.15 -6.72 14.43
C GLN A 4 33.57 -6.69 15.85
N LEU A 5 33.99 -5.69 16.62
CA LEU A 5 33.69 -5.59 18.05
C LEU A 5 32.17 -5.41 18.20
N ASP A 6 31.51 -6.19 19.07
CA ASP A 6 30.06 -6.10 19.27
C ASP A 6 29.70 -4.75 19.91
N PHE A 7 29.29 -3.80 19.08
CA PHE A 7 29.00 -2.43 19.50
C PHE A 7 27.71 -2.33 20.32
N LEU A 8 26.81 -3.32 20.21
CA LEU A 8 25.57 -3.39 21.00
C LEU A 8 25.83 -3.80 22.46
N ALA A 9 27.00 -4.38 22.75
CA ALA A 9 27.44 -4.72 24.11
C ALA A 9 28.34 -3.65 24.76
N GLN A 10 28.83 -2.69 23.98
CA GLN A 10 29.76 -1.65 24.43
C GLN A 10 29.02 -0.40 24.89
N GLN A 11 29.60 0.31 25.87
CA GLN A 11 29.08 1.57 26.41
C GLN A 11 27.57 1.55 26.64
N GLN A 12 27.04 0.49 27.27
CA GLN A 12 25.61 0.39 27.49
C GLN A 12 25.21 1.21 28.73
N PRO A 13 24.14 2.03 28.65
CA PRO A 13 23.59 2.63 29.85
C PRO A 13 23.06 1.53 30.78
N ASN A 14 23.06 1.80 32.08
CA ASN A 14 22.69 0.84 33.12
C ASN A 14 21.75 1.47 34.17
N SER A 15 21.47 0.73 35.24
CA SER A 15 20.69 1.16 36.40
C SER A 15 21.19 2.47 37.01
N THR A 16 22.51 2.59 37.22
CA THR A 16 23.09 3.79 37.81
C THR A 16 23.00 5.00 36.89
N THR A 17 23.07 4.80 35.57
CA THR A 17 22.85 5.87 34.58
C THR A 17 21.43 6.42 34.66
N ILE A 18 20.42 5.53 34.76
CA ILE A 18 19.03 5.96 34.98
C ILE A 18 18.88 6.70 36.31
N ARG A 19 19.51 6.20 37.38
CA ARG A 19 19.50 6.86 38.68
C ARG A 19 20.09 8.27 38.58
N ALA A 20 21.24 8.44 37.93
CA ALA A 20 21.87 9.74 37.75
C ALA A 20 20.94 10.73 37.05
N LEU A 21 20.34 10.32 35.94
CA LEU A 21 19.41 11.14 35.17
C LEU A 21 18.14 11.48 35.96
N TRP A 22 17.60 10.52 36.71
CA TRP A 22 16.45 10.75 37.57
C TRP A 22 16.74 11.80 38.64
N TYR A 23 17.90 11.75 39.32
CA TYR A 23 18.27 12.75 40.32
C TYR A 23 18.28 14.18 39.74
N LEU A 24 18.88 14.33 38.56
CA LEU A 24 18.98 15.61 37.88
C LEU A 24 17.62 16.13 37.42
N GLN A 25 16.81 15.25 36.83
CA GLN A 25 15.48 15.58 36.37
C GLN A 25 14.56 15.94 37.55
N ASN A 26 14.56 15.15 38.63
CA ASN A 26 13.78 15.38 39.84
C ASN A 26 14.10 16.75 40.48
N PHE A 27 15.38 17.14 40.49
CA PHE A 27 15.79 18.46 40.95
C PHE A 27 15.29 19.59 40.03
N ALA A 28 15.43 19.41 38.71
CA ALA A 28 15.03 20.38 37.68
C ALA A 28 13.51 20.61 37.68
N THR A 29 12.70 19.57 37.88
CA THR A 29 11.23 19.66 37.94
C THR A 29 10.69 20.08 39.31
N GLN A 30 11.56 20.29 40.30
CA GLN A 30 11.18 20.63 41.68
C GLN A 30 10.26 19.60 42.34
N SER A 31 10.47 18.33 42.02
CA SER A 31 9.69 17.23 42.56
C SER A 31 10.13 16.90 44.01
N ALA A 32 9.24 16.29 44.79
CA ALA A 32 9.50 15.97 46.19
C ALA A 32 10.55 14.84 46.33
N TRP A 33 11.39 14.94 47.36
CA TRP A 33 12.41 13.93 47.67
C TRP A 33 11.89 12.98 48.76
N THR A 34 11.86 11.68 48.48
CA THR A 34 11.41 10.65 49.44
C THR A 34 12.23 10.68 50.73
N ASN A 35 13.54 10.89 50.61
CA ASN A 35 14.49 10.91 51.72
C ASN A 35 14.88 12.33 52.17
N GLY A 36 14.18 13.37 51.67
CA GLY A 36 14.58 14.76 51.83
C GLY A 36 15.82 15.15 51.01
N LEU A 37 16.09 16.46 50.97
CA LEU A 37 17.27 17.05 50.33
C LEU A 37 17.89 18.09 51.26
N ALA A 38 19.07 17.79 51.80
CA ALA A 38 19.79 18.73 52.64
C ALA A 38 20.22 19.98 51.85
N PHE A 39 20.22 21.13 52.52
CA PHE A 39 20.62 22.43 51.96
C PHE A 39 19.86 22.81 50.67
N GLU A 40 18.63 22.33 50.48
CA GLU A 40 17.89 22.50 49.23
C GLU A 40 17.77 23.98 48.80
N LYS A 41 17.46 24.89 49.73
CA LYS A 41 17.35 26.33 49.42
C LYS A 41 18.66 26.88 48.87
N GLN A 42 19.78 26.53 49.50
CA GLN A 42 21.10 26.97 49.09
C GLN A 42 21.51 26.33 47.76
N LEU A 43 21.22 25.04 47.56
CA LEU A 43 21.52 24.32 46.33
C LEU A 43 20.71 24.88 45.14
N ARG A 44 19.44 25.24 45.35
CA ARG A 44 18.63 25.93 44.33
C ARG A 44 19.19 27.31 43.98
N ALA A 45 19.79 28.02 44.94
CA ALA A 45 20.47 29.28 44.67
C ALA A 45 21.74 29.10 43.82
N CYS A 46 22.35 27.90 43.80
CA CYS A 46 23.45 27.58 42.90
C CYS A 46 23.04 27.43 41.43
N ARG A 47 21.74 27.42 41.08
CA ARG A 47 21.24 27.33 39.69
C ARG A 47 22.03 26.29 38.87
N LEU A 48 21.70 25.02 39.07
CA LEU A 48 22.32 23.88 38.38
C LEU A 48 21.91 23.85 36.88
N ASP A 49 22.36 24.85 36.11
CA ASP A 49 21.93 25.19 34.76
C ASP A 49 22.91 24.74 33.66
N PHE A 50 23.88 23.91 34.03
CA PHE A 50 24.98 23.43 33.20
C PHE A 50 25.90 24.52 32.63
N THR A 51 26.11 25.61 33.38
CA THR A 51 27.10 26.66 33.06
C THR A 51 28.39 26.47 33.87
N LEU A 52 29.54 26.99 33.40
CA LEU A 52 30.78 26.94 34.18
C LEU A 52 30.65 27.66 35.53
N SER A 53 29.92 28.77 35.57
CA SER A 53 29.63 29.52 36.81
C SER A 53 28.81 28.73 37.83
N SER A 54 28.03 27.72 37.42
CA SER A 54 27.30 26.85 38.35
C SER A 54 28.23 26.03 39.24
N LEU A 55 29.34 25.53 38.69
CA LEU A 55 30.34 24.77 39.44
C LEU A 55 31.06 25.67 40.46
N GLN A 56 31.35 26.92 40.10
CA GLN A 56 31.89 27.91 41.05
C GLN A 56 30.90 28.22 42.19
N ARG A 57 29.59 28.26 41.90
CA ARG A 57 28.56 28.43 42.93
C ARG A 57 28.47 27.21 43.85
N ILE A 58 28.67 26.01 43.33
CA ILE A 58 28.76 24.78 44.14
C ILE A 58 29.98 24.85 45.07
N ASP A 59 31.13 25.25 44.56
CA ASP A 59 32.35 25.42 45.38
C ASP A 59 32.11 26.37 46.57
N ARG A 60 31.52 27.53 46.32
CA ARG A 60 31.15 28.49 47.39
C ARG A 60 30.14 27.93 48.38
N LEU A 61 29.19 27.12 47.91
CA LEU A 61 28.22 26.45 48.78
C LEU A 61 28.92 25.45 49.70
N LEU A 62 29.81 24.63 49.17
CA LEU A 62 30.55 23.65 49.97
C LEU A 62 31.44 24.32 51.01
N ASP A 63 32.13 25.41 50.65
CA ASP A 63 32.92 26.21 51.60
C ASP A 63 32.03 26.77 52.71
N HIS A 64 30.88 27.34 52.36
CA HIS A 64 29.93 27.89 53.32
C HIS A 64 29.40 26.82 54.28
N ILE A 65 29.08 25.61 53.77
CA ILE A 65 28.63 24.51 54.62
C ILE A 65 29.74 24.10 55.60
N ARG A 66 30.97 23.92 55.11
CA ARG A 66 32.13 23.58 55.94
C ARG A 66 32.36 24.62 57.05
N GLU A 67 32.38 25.89 56.69
CA GLU A 67 32.72 26.99 57.60
C GLU A 67 31.63 27.24 58.65
N GLN A 68 30.36 27.20 58.24
CA GLN A 68 29.24 27.52 59.14
C GLN A 68 28.78 26.32 59.98
N TYR A 69 28.76 25.11 59.42
CA TYR A 69 28.17 23.94 60.08
C TYR A 69 29.21 22.93 60.58
N GLN A 70 30.46 22.99 60.10
CA GLN A 70 31.57 22.09 60.48
C GLN A 70 31.15 20.61 60.55
N PRO A 71 30.60 20.05 59.47
CA PRO A 71 30.03 18.71 59.49
C PRO A 71 31.10 17.66 59.76
N GLN A 72 30.77 16.66 60.58
CA GLN A 72 31.65 15.49 60.79
C GLN A 72 31.36 14.43 59.74
N ARG A 73 32.43 13.91 59.11
CA ARG A 73 32.34 12.97 57.99
C ARG A 73 31.44 11.76 58.28
N GLU A 74 31.65 11.09 59.42
CA GLU A 74 30.96 9.84 59.77
C GLU A 74 29.48 10.00 60.07
N THR A 75 29.07 11.13 60.64
CA THR A 75 27.66 11.40 60.99
C THR A 75 26.91 12.02 59.82
N PHE A 76 27.58 12.82 59.00
CA PHE A 76 26.98 13.49 57.85
C PHE A 76 26.37 12.48 56.86
N PHE A 77 27.09 11.40 56.53
CA PHE A 77 26.58 10.39 55.59
C PHE A 77 25.48 9.49 56.14
N ARG A 78 25.27 9.44 57.46
CA ARG A 78 24.19 8.63 58.05
C ARG A 78 22.81 9.24 57.82
N GLN A 79 22.75 10.53 57.51
CA GLN A 79 21.52 11.25 57.23
C GLN A 79 21.12 11.06 55.76
N PRO A 80 19.94 10.47 55.47
CA PRO A 80 19.48 10.24 54.09
C PRO A 80 19.43 11.51 53.23
N GLU A 81 19.03 12.63 53.81
CA GLU A 81 18.93 13.92 53.14
C GLU A 81 20.29 14.46 52.66
N ASN A 82 21.37 14.16 53.41
CA ASN A 82 22.74 14.52 53.05
C ASN A 82 23.29 13.62 51.94
N GLN A 83 22.93 12.33 51.95
CA GLN A 83 23.27 11.42 50.85
C GLN A 83 22.63 11.92 49.54
N THR A 84 21.35 12.30 49.58
CA THR A 84 20.65 12.87 48.42
C THR A 84 21.36 14.12 47.89
N PHE A 85 21.77 15.04 48.79
CA PHE A 85 22.53 16.24 48.45
C PHE A 85 23.84 15.92 47.73
N LEU A 86 24.63 14.96 48.25
CA LEU A 86 25.90 14.57 47.67
C LEU A 86 25.73 13.89 46.31
N PHE A 87 24.79 12.96 46.20
CA PHE A 87 24.58 12.22 44.95
C PHE A 87 24.10 13.14 43.83
N LEU A 88 23.23 14.10 44.12
CA LEU A 88 22.82 15.12 43.16
C LEU A 88 24.02 15.94 42.64
N LEU A 89 24.92 16.36 43.53
CA LEU A 89 26.13 17.08 43.13
C LEU A 89 27.09 16.20 42.31
N VAL A 90 27.26 14.93 42.70
CA VAL A 90 28.10 13.97 41.97
C VAL A 90 27.60 13.83 40.54
N PHE A 91 26.32 13.52 40.36
CA PHE A 91 25.73 13.35 39.04
C PHE A 91 25.82 14.64 38.22
N TYR A 92 25.55 15.80 38.84
CA TYR A 92 25.67 17.08 38.15
C TYR A 92 27.09 17.35 37.64
N CYS A 93 28.11 17.09 38.46
CA CYS A 93 29.50 17.30 38.07
C CYS A 93 29.95 16.32 36.98
N GLY A 94 29.57 15.04 37.06
CA GLY A 94 29.88 14.08 35.99
C GLY A 94 29.21 14.43 34.67
N GLU A 95 27.94 14.87 34.69
CA GLU A 95 27.26 15.36 33.48
C GLU A 95 27.90 16.64 32.92
N MET A 96 28.28 17.59 33.78
CA MET A 96 29.04 18.78 33.36
C MET A 96 30.32 18.40 32.64
N ARG A 97 31.07 17.43 33.18
CA ARG A 97 32.29 16.92 32.56
C ARG A 97 32.01 16.28 31.20
N GLY A 98 30.92 15.51 31.08
CA GLY A 98 30.50 14.89 29.83
C GLY A 98 30.16 15.91 28.75
N ARG A 99 29.42 16.96 29.10
CA ARG A 99 29.09 18.06 28.19
C ARG A 99 30.34 18.79 27.69
N LEU A 100 31.31 19.05 28.56
CA LEU A 100 32.61 19.63 28.18
C LEU A 100 33.43 18.70 27.27
N ALA A 101 33.39 17.39 27.54
CA ALA A 101 34.07 16.38 26.74
C ALA A 101 33.35 16.03 25.44
N LYS A 102 32.10 16.52 25.24
CA LYS A 102 31.19 16.12 24.16
C LYS A 102 30.93 14.60 24.13
N SER A 103 30.96 13.96 25.31
CA SER A 103 30.77 12.52 25.49
C SER A 103 29.90 12.30 26.71
N ALA A 104 28.73 11.67 26.53
CA ALA A 104 27.86 11.32 27.65
C ALA A 104 28.55 10.30 28.58
N PRO A 105 28.45 10.46 29.91
CA PRO A 105 28.97 9.46 30.84
C PRO A 105 28.05 8.25 30.92
N VAL A 106 28.66 7.06 30.98
CA VAL A 106 28.03 5.87 31.54
C VAL A 106 28.35 5.85 33.03
N TRP A 107 27.32 5.83 33.86
CA TRP A 107 27.50 5.85 35.31
C TRP A 107 27.60 4.45 35.87
N TYR A 108 28.50 4.23 36.82
CA TYR A 108 28.58 2.99 37.58
C TYR A 108 28.56 3.30 39.07
N ASP A 109 27.86 2.48 39.85
CA ASP A 109 28.19 2.38 41.27
C ASP A 109 29.48 1.55 41.47
N TRP A 110 30.05 1.55 42.66
CA TRP A 110 31.30 0.84 42.92
C TRP A 110 31.21 -0.66 42.61
N GLY A 111 30.07 -1.31 42.93
CA GLY A 111 29.87 -2.73 42.69
C GLY A 111 29.81 -3.05 41.19
N GLU A 112 29.05 -2.28 40.44
CA GLU A 112 28.96 -2.38 38.98
C GLU A 112 30.33 -2.10 38.32
N PHE A 113 31.07 -1.11 38.82
CA PHE A 113 32.40 -0.76 38.31
C PHE A 113 33.42 -1.88 38.57
N HIS A 114 33.46 -2.41 39.80
CA HIS A 114 34.34 -3.51 40.17
C HIS A 114 34.02 -4.80 39.41
N ALA A 115 32.74 -5.12 39.20
CA ALA A 115 32.34 -6.28 38.41
C ALA A 115 32.85 -6.21 36.96
N ARG A 116 33.00 -4.99 36.42
CA ARG A 116 33.49 -4.76 35.05
C ARG A 116 35.01 -4.65 34.97
N TYR A 117 35.63 -4.04 35.98
CA TYR A 117 37.08 -3.77 36.05
C TYR A 117 37.68 -4.29 37.38
N PRO A 118 37.66 -5.63 37.61
CA PRO A 118 38.10 -6.19 38.89
C PRO A 118 39.56 -5.89 39.21
N GLU A 119 40.41 -5.74 38.19
CA GLU A 119 41.83 -5.39 38.32
C GLU A 119 42.08 -4.01 38.93
N LEU A 120 41.10 -3.10 38.86
CA LEU A 120 41.22 -1.73 39.35
C LEU A 120 40.87 -1.57 40.83
N GLU A 121 40.43 -2.64 41.53
CA GLU A 121 40.09 -2.58 42.96
C GLU A 121 41.25 -2.10 43.83
N SER A 122 42.48 -2.51 43.49
CA SER A 122 43.68 -2.10 44.22
C SER A 122 43.95 -0.58 44.15
N ILE A 123 43.46 0.07 43.09
CA ILE A 123 43.61 1.51 42.85
C ILE A 123 42.39 2.26 43.41
N PHE A 124 41.19 1.69 43.25
CA PHE A 124 39.91 2.27 43.65
C PHE A 124 39.17 1.32 44.63
N PRO A 125 39.59 1.25 45.91
CA PRO A 125 38.98 0.38 46.91
C PRO A 125 37.53 0.75 47.21
N ASN A 126 36.76 -0.15 47.82
CA ASN A 126 35.37 0.10 48.25
C ASN A 126 35.30 1.12 49.40
N ILE A 127 35.38 2.39 49.04
CA ILE A 127 35.22 3.53 49.93
C ILE A 127 34.32 4.57 49.27
N LEU A 128 33.68 5.39 50.10
CA LEU A 128 32.70 6.37 49.64
C LEU A 128 33.20 7.33 48.55
N HIS A 129 34.49 7.66 48.52
CA HIS A 129 35.05 8.54 47.48
C HIS A 129 34.87 8.00 46.06
N TYR A 130 34.76 6.66 45.94
CA TYR A 130 34.64 5.93 44.68
C TYR A 130 33.27 5.28 44.50
N GLU A 131 32.29 5.66 45.32
CA GLU A 131 30.92 5.10 45.28
C GLU A 131 30.29 5.22 43.89
N PHE A 132 30.55 6.33 43.18
CA PHE A 132 30.06 6.56 41.82
C PHE A 132 31.18 6.98 40.88
N VAL A 133 31.16 6.38 39.69
CA VAL A 133 32.06 6.66 38.57
C VAL A 133 31.26 7.21 37.40
N ALA A 134 31.70 8.36 36.87
CA ALA A 134 31.37 8.76 35.51
C ALA A 134 32.45 8.22 34.58
N HIS A 135 32.11 7.19 33.81
CA HIS A 135 33.00 6.56 32.84
C HIS A 135 32.76 7.15 31.44
N PHE A 136 33.84 7.50 30.77
CA PHE A 136 33.82 8.05 29.41
C PHE A 136 34.70 7.20 28.52
N GLN A 137 34.22 6.91 27.32
CA GLN A 137 35.04 6.28 26.29
C GLN A 137 35.14 7.25 25.11
N ARG A 138 36.37 7.60 24.76
CA ARG A 138 36.72 8.57 23.72
C ARG A 138 37.68 7.90 22.73
N GLU A 139 37.90 8.53 21.59
CA GLU A 139 38.87 8.05 20.59
C GLU A 139 40.30 7.86 21.17
N ASP A 140 40.66 8.66 22.18
CA ASP A 140 41.96 8.64 22.87
C ASP A 140 42.02 7.66 24.07
N GLY A 141 40.94 6.95 24.38
CA GLY A 141 40.90 5.92 25.42
C GLY A 141 39.73 6.03 26.40
N GLU A 142 39.80 5.23 27.46
CA GLU A 142 38.82 5.22 28.56
C GLU A 142 39.27 6.13 29.71
N PHE A 143 38.32 6.91 30.24
CA PHE A 143 38.57 7.87 31.31
C PHE A 143 37.53 7.72 32.42
N ASN A 144 38.01 7.64 33.65
CA ASN A 144 37.17 7.56 34.85
C ASN A 144 37.22 8.89 35.61
N HIS A 145 36.05 9.43 35.94
CA HIS A 145 35.93 10.58 36.83
C HIS A 145 35.15 10.19 38.09
N PHE A 146 35.70 10.57 39.24
CA PHE A 146 35.12 10.33 40.56
C PHE A 146 34.78 11.69 41.22
N PRO A 147 33.62 12.30 40.90
CA PRO A 147 33.29 13.65 41.38
C PRO A 147 33.31 13.77 42.90
N LEU A 148 32.94 12.69 43.59
CA LEU A 148 32.80 12.66 45.04
C LEU A 148 34.14 12.92 45.75
N VAL A 149 35.29 12.59 45.13
CA VAL A 149 36.62 12.90 45.67
C VAL A 149 36.79 14.39 45.94
N ALA A 150 36.45 15.25 44.97
CA ALA A 150 36.61 16.70 45.11
C ALA A 150 35.55 17.29 46.04
N ILE A 151 34.31 16.80 45.96
CA ILE A 151 33.20 17.25 46.81
C ILE A 151 33.51 16.97 48.29
N LEU A 152 33.91 15.75 48.62
CA LEU A 152 34.22 15.36 50.00
C LEU A 152 35.44 16.08 50.54
N ALA A 153 36.48 16.28 49.71
CA ALA A 153 37.67 16.99 50.14
C ALA A 153 37.36 18.47 50.44
N ARG A 154 36.56 19.14 49.60
CA ARG A 154 36.18 20.54 49.86
C ARG A 154 35.25 20.70 51.06
N LEU A 155 34.35 19.73 51.28
CA LEU A 155 33.39 19.76 52.38
C LEU A 155 34.01 19.48 53.76
N PHE A 156 35.03 18.60 53.84
CA PHE A 156 35.59 18.14 55.11
C PHE A 156 37.04 18.54 55.36
N ASP A 157 37.85 18.73 54.32
CA ASP A 157 39.26 19.05 54.47
C ASP A 157 39.49 20.57 54.36
N ALA A 158 40.44 21.10 55.12
CA ALA A 158 40.90 22.49 55.01
C ALA A 158 41.87 22.66 53.81
N ALA A 159 41.46 22.19 52.62
CA ALA A 159 42.24 22.18 51.39
C ALA A 159 41.60 23.11 50.33
N PRO A 160 41.85 24.43 50.39
CA PRO A 160 41.23 25.41 49.49
C PRO A 160 41.67 25.28 48.02
N ASP A 161 42.76 24.56 47.76
CA ASP A 161 43.27 24.19 46.44
C ASP A 161 42.41 23.12 45.75
N LYS A 162 41.61 22.36 46.50
CA LYS A 162 40.69 21.36 45.95
C LYS A 162 39.34 22.00 45.61
N SER A 163 39.02 21.98 44.33
CA SER A 163 37.82 22.62 43.76
C SER A 163 37.04 21.63 42.91
N VAL A 164 35.71 21.65 43.08
CA VAL A 164 34.78 20.91 42.23
C VAL A 164 34.84 21.48 40.83
N TYR A 165 34.96 22.80 40.68
CA TYR A 165 35.17 23.46 39.40
C TYR A 165 36.41 22.88 38.69
N THR A 166 37.61 22.97 39.30
CA THR A 166 38.85 22.51 38.64
C THR A 166 38.86 21.00 38.38
N SER A 167 38.32 20.21 39.30
CA SER A 167 38.22 18.74 39.15
C SER A 167 37.31 18.32 38.00
N THR A 168 36.25 19.10 37.73
CA THR A 168 35.25 18.79 36.69
C THR A 168 35.69 19.22 35.29
N LEU A 169 36.52 20.26 35.18
CA LEU A 169 36.99 20.76 33.89
C LEU A 169 37.75 19.69 33.09
N THR A 170 37.45 19.62 31.80
CA THR A 170 38.10 18.73 30.82
C THR A 170 37.91 19.30 29.42
N GLY A 171 38.68 18.80 28.46
CA GLY A 171 38.54 19.19 27.04
C GLY A 171 38.77 20.69 26.81
N ASP A 172 38.17 21.22 25.75
CA ASP A 172 38.28 22.62 25.33
C ASP A 172 37.26 23.51 26.06
N TYR A 173 37.26 23.47 27.39
CA TYR A 173 36.32 24.25 28.21
C TYR A 173 36.51 25.78 28.03
N GLN A 174 37.68 26.21 27.57
CA GLN A 174 38.02 27.61 27.32
C GLN A 174 37.21 28.21 26.15
N ALA A 175 36.65 27.37 25.29
CA ALA A 175 35.75 27.80 24.22
C ALA A 175 34.39 28.32 24.71
N TYR A 176 34.05 28.12 26.00
CA TYR A 176 32.77 28.51 26.57
C TYR A 176 32.94 29.64 27.60
N GLY A 177 32.09 30.66 27.51
CA GLY A 177 31.99 31.71 28.53
C GLY A 177 31.44 31.18 29.86
N GLU A 178 31.66 31.93 30.96
CA GLU A 178 31.25 31.47 32.31
C GLU A 178 29.75 31.22 32.47
N HIS A 179 28.92 31.90 31.66
CA HIS A 179 27.47 31.83 31.69
C HIS A 179 26.87 31.09 30.49
N ASP A 180 27.71 30.55 29.61
CA ASP A 180 27.22 29.78 28.46
C ASP A 180 26.71 28.43 28.94
N ARG A 181 25.48 28.09 28.55
CA ARG A 181 24.89 26.79 28.85
C ARG A 181 25.50 25.75 27.92
N LEU A 182 26.13 24.74 28.50
CA LEU A 182 26.76 23.67 27.73
C LEU A 182 25.70 22.82 27.03
N PRO A 183 25.93 22.42 25.76
CA PRO A 183 24.99 21.59 25.00
C PRO A 183 24.82 20.21 25.66
N GLU A 184 23.66 19.59 25.45
CA GLU A 184 23.43 18.22 25.91
C GLU A 184 24.24 17.23 25.08
N THR A 185 24.72 16.18 25.71
CA THR A 185 25.42 15.09 25.03
C THR A 185 24.54 13.87 24.98
N ALA A 186 24.22 13.43 23.78
CA ALA A 186 23.62 12.12 23.58
C ALA A 186 24.70 11.04 23.69
N GLN A 187 24.28 9.89 24.18
CA GLN A 187 25.01 8.64 24.07
C GLN A 187 24.63 7.99 22.75
N HIS A 188 25.63 7.68 21.93
CA HIS A 188 25.43 6.91 20.71
C HIS A 188 26.08 5.54 20.90
N LEU A 189 25.47 4.52 20.31
CA LEU A 189 26.09 3.21 20.24
C LEU A 189 27.37 3.30 19.38
N ALA A 190 28.37 2.47 19.68
CA ALA A 190 29.72 2.55 19.11
C ALA A 190 29.82 2.06 17.65
N ILE A 191 28.94 2.56 16.78
CA ILE A 191 28.93 2.34 15.34
C ILE A 191 29.10 3.68 14.63
N ASP A 192 30.15 3.81 13.82
CA ASP A 192 30.25 4.92 12.87
C ASP A 192 29.29 4.67 11.72
N TRP A 193 28.09 5.25 11.87
CA TRP A 193 27.01 5.08 10.91
C TRP A 193 27.37 5.58 9.51
N GLN A 194 28.07 6.71 9.41
CA GLN A 194 28.45 7.27 8.11
C GLN A 194 29.54 6.44 7.44
N GLN A 195 30.51 5.94 8.20
CA GLN A 195 31.52 5.02 7.69
C GLN A 195 30.89 3.69 7.24
N ALA A 196 29.95 3.13 8.00
CA ALA A 196 29.25 1.89 7.64
C ALA A 196 28.47 2.02 6.32
N LEU A 197 27.83 3.17 6.09
CA LEU A 197 27.19 3.49 4.81
C LEU A 197 28.23 3.66 3.70
N ALA A 198 29.33 4.37 3.95
CA ALA A 198 30.40 4.59 2.98
C ALA A 198 31.04 3.30 2.47
N GLN A 199 31.16 2.31 3.35
CA GLN A 199 31.70 0.97 3.08
C GLN A 199 30.67 0.01 2.48
N THR A 200 29.40 0.39 2.36
CA THR A 200 28.39 -0.46 1.71
C THR A 200 28.60 -0.46 0.19
N PRO A 201 28.75 -1.64 -0.46
CA PRO A 201 28.86 -1.73 -1.92
C PRO A 201 27.71 -1.03 -2.67
N LYS A 202 28.02 -0.40 -3.82
CA LYS A 202 27.01 0.37 -4.59
C LYS A 202 25.85 -0.48 -5.10
N ASN A 203 26.09 -1.73 -5.45
CA ASN A 203 25.05 -2.67 -5.90
C ASN A 203 24.08 -3.06 -4.77
N GLU A 204 24.44 -2.83 -3.50
CA GLU A 204 23.57 -3.10 -2.35
C GLU A 204 22.64 -1.92 -2.01
N ARG A 205 22.67 -0.81 -2.76
CA ARG A 205 21.83 0.38 -2.48
C ARG A 205 20.34 0.05 -2.44
N ALA A 206 19.88 -0.86 -3.30
CA ALA A 206 18.48 -1.26 -3.36
C ALA A 206 17.97 -1.88 -2.03
N TYR A 207 18.84 -2.45 -1.20
CA TYR A 207 18.48 -2.96 0.13
C TYR A 207 18.11 -1.84 1.12
N LEU A 208 18.69 -0.64 0.95
CA LEU A 208 18.45 0.50 1.83
C LEU A 208 17.21 1.31 1.41
N GLN A 209 16.68 1.04 0.22
CA GLN A 209 15.47 1.67 -0.29
C GLN A 209 14.24 0.88 0.11
N ILE A 210 13.22 1.62 0.54
CA ILE A 210 11.90 1.10 0.90
C ILE A 210 10.95 1.48 -0.22
N LEU A 211 10.23 0.49 -0.76
CA LEU A 211 9.06 0.72 -1.60
C LEU A 211 7.84 0.74 -0.68
N PRO A 212 7.28 1.93 -0.32
CA PRO A 212 6.23 2.01 0.68
C PRO A 212 4.99 1.26 0.19
N PRO A 213 4.29 0.45 1.00
CA PRO A 213 3.05 -0.23 0.58
C PRO A 213 1.95 0.75 0.15
N LYS A 214 1.03 0.34 -0.74
CA LYS A 214 -0.01 1.25 -1.29
C LYS A 214 -0.91 1.84 -0.20
N TRP A 215 -1.19 1.07 0.85
CA TRP A 215 -2.02 1.53 1.97
C TRP A 215 -1.39 2.66 2.78
N LEU A 216 -0.05 2.84 2.71
CA LEU A 216 0.64 3.94 3.39
C LEU A 216 0.28 5.29 2.77
N GLN A 217 -0.18 5.32 1.52
CA GLN A 217 -0.55 6.56 0.85
C GLN A 217 -1.68 7.28 1.60
N GLY A 218 -1.34 8.43 2.20
CA GLY A 218 -2.28 9.24 2.98
C GLY A 218 -2.33 8.88 4.47
N ASP A 219 -1.56 7.87 4.91
CA ASP A 219 -1.33 7.54 6.32
C ASP A 219 -0.24 8.45 6.91
N ASP A 220 -0.33 8.75 8.22
CA ASP A 220 0.66 9.58 8.92
C ASP A 220 2.06 8.94 8.92
N LEU A 221 2.16 7.62 8.77
CA LEU A 221 3.43 6.90 8.65
C LEU A 221 4.23 7.26 7.39
N MET A 222 3.64 7.95 6.40
CA MET A 222 4.42 8.53 5.31
C MET A 222 5.47 9.54 5.78
N ALA A 223 5.28 10.15 6.96
CA ALA A 223 6.29 11.01 7.57
C ALA A 223 7.61 10.25 7.79
N GLN A 224 7.55 8.97 8.16
CA GLN A 224 8.73 8.12 8.28
C GLN A 224 9.49 8.02 6.96
N MET A 225 8.77 7.79 5.85
CA MET A 225 9.38 7.70 4.52
C MET A 225 10.06 9.02 4.12
N GLN A 226 9.51 10.16 4.51
CA GLN A 226 10.11 11.47 4.25
C GLN A 226 11.33 11.77 5.11
N ALA A 227 11.40 11.17 6.30
CA ALA A 227 12.51 11.32 7.24
C ALA A 227 13.72 10.43 6.90
N LEU A 228 13.54 9.38 6.08
CA LEU A 228 14.62 8.45 5.72
C LEU A 228 15.88 9.14 5.19
N PRO A 229 15.83 10.12 4.26
CA PRO A 229 17.02 10.84 3.81
C PRO A 229 17.82 11.45 4.96
N GLN A 230 17.14 12.11 5.91
CA GLN A 230 17.80 12.70 7.08
C GLN A 230 18.36 11.63 8.02
N LEU A 231 17.60 10.56 8.29
CA LEU A 231 18.04 9.45 9.13
C LEU A 231 19.29 8.75 8.57
N TYR A 232 19.37 8.56 7.25
CA TYR A 232 20.57 8.01 6.61
C TYR A 232 21.77 8.98 6.61
N GLN A 233 21.55 10.29 6.48
CA GLN A 233 22.65 11.28 6.37
C GLN A 233 23.16 11.79 7.72
N ARG A 234 22.31 11.84 8.74
CA ARG A 234 22.59 12.51 10.03
C ARG A 234 22.14 11.71 11.25
N GLY A 235 21.59 10.52 11.04
CA GLY A 235 21.09 9.71 12.14
C GLY A 235 22.19 9.15 13.04
N ARG A 236 21.79 8.80 14.26
CA ARG A 236 22.57 8.02 15.23
C ARG A 236 21.80 6.78 15.67
N VAL A 237 22.51 5.77 16.14
CA VAL A 237 21.90 4.51 16.56
C VAL A 237 21.63 4.52 18.07
N VAL A 238 20.39 4.18 18.45
CA VAL A 238 19.95 4.01 19.84
C VAL A 238 19.10 2.74 19.98
N TRP A 239 18.80 2.34 21.21
CA TRP A 239 17.88 1.23 21.47
C TRP A 239 16.41 1.66 21.47
N ALA A 240 15.56 0.76 20.98
CA ALA A 240 14.12 0.84 21.12
C ALA A 240 13.54 -0.43 21.77
N ALA A 241 12.35 -0.29 22.34
CA ALA A 241 11.53 -1.41 22.79
C ALA A 241 10.14 -1.39 22.14
N LEU A 242 9.65 -2.57 21.79
CA LEU A 242 8.34 -2.80 21.19
C LEU A 242 7.24 -2.68 22.24
N VAL A 243 6.23 -1.86 21.95
CA VAL A 243 4.99 -1.77 22.75
C VAL A 243 3.92 -2.70 22.17
N GLN A 244 3.64 -2.55 20.87
CA GLN A 244 2.69 -3.38 20.14
C GLN A 244 3.07 -3.46 18.66
N ALA A 245 2.66 -4.53 17.98
CA ALA A 245 2.87 -4.73 16.56
C ALA A 245 1.71 -5.49 15.94
N ASN A 246 1.53 -5.30 14.63
CA ASN A 246 0.62 -6.13 13.86
C ASN A 246 1.06 -7.62 13.93
N SER A 247 0.09 -8.52 14.10
CA SER A 247 0.35 -9.96 14.26
C SER A 247 1.08 -10.60 13.08
N LEU A 248 0.95 -10.04 11.87
CA LEU A 248 1.65 -10.52 10.67
C LEU A 248 3.17 -10.42 10.80
N LEU A 249 3.70 -9.43 11.56
CA LEU A 249 5.14 -9.23 11.74
C LEU A 249 5.83 -10.37 12.49
N PHE A 250 5.06 -11.20 13.21
CA PHE A 250 5.55 -12.36 13.95
C PHE A 250 5.46 -13.67 13.16
N GLN A 251 4.78 -13.67 12.01
CA GLN A 251 4.56 -14.88 11.20
C GLN A 251 5.69 -15.07 10.19
N ALA A 252 6.17 -16.31 10.04
CA ALA A 252 7.02 -16.71 8.92
C ALA A 252 6.22 -16.71 7.60
N ASN A 253 6.90 -16.52 6.47
CA ASN A 253 6.34 -16.60 5.10
C ASN A 253 5.32 -15.52 4.68
N ASP A 254 5.10 -14.46 5.46
CA ASP A 254 4.35 -13.27 4.99
C ASP A 254 5.30 -12.12 4.64
N THR A 255 5.07 -11.52 3.47
CA THR A 255 5.80 -10.35 2.97
C THR A 255 5.15 -9.01 3.30
N ALA A 256 4.05 -9.00 4.06
CA ALA A 256 3.36 -7.80 4.50
C ALA A 256 4.25 -6.96 5.44
N ASN A 257 4.52 -5.73 5.04
CA ASN A 257 5.13 -4.72 5.89
C ASN A 257 4.02 -3.99 6.64
N CYS A 258 4.13 -3.94 7.97
CA CYS A 258 3.05 -3.48 8.84
C CYS A 258 3.54 -2.49 9.90
N PRO A 259 2.62 -1.71 10.50
CA PRO A 259 2.95 -0.85 11.63
C PRO A 259 3.37 -1.63 12.87
N ALA A 260 4.29 -1.04 13.63
CA ALA A 260 4.54 -1.33 15.02
C ALA A 260 4.68 -0.03 15.81
N GLU A 261 4.39 -0.07 17.10
CA GLU A 261 4.61 1.03 18.02
C GLU A 261 5.78 0.70 18.94
N ILE A 262 6.74 1.62 19.01
CA ILE A 262 7.95 1.48 19.81
C ILE A 262 8.07 2.64 20.81
N ILE A 263 8.91 2.44 21.81
CA ILE A 263 9.47 3.52 22.62
C ILE A 263 10.99 3.52 22.58
N TYR A 264 11.57 4.70 22.72
CA TYR A 264 13.01 4.90 22.73
C TYR A 264 13.37 6.21 23.44
N ASP A 265 14.63 6.33 23.82
CA ASP A 265 15.19 7.54 24.37
C ASP A 265 16.05 8.22 23.30
N LYS A 266 15.67 9.44 22.87
CA LYS A 266 16.43 10.18 21.85
C LYS A 266 17.88 10.38 22.25
N SER A 267 18.17 10.54 23.55
CA SER A 267 19.53 10.71 24.05
C SER A 267 20.33 9.40 24.04
N GLY A 268 19.69 8.23 23.88
CA GLY A 268 20.34 6.92 23.87
C GLY A 268 20.80 6.43 25.25
N ARG A 269 20.32 7.03 26.33
CA ARG A 269 20.84 6.83 27.70
C ARG A 269 19.97 5.93 28.56
N THR A 270 18.93 5.34 27.98
CA THR A 270 18.02 4.41 28.67
C THR A 270 18.37 2.96 28.32
N PRO A 271 18.59 2.07 29.31
CA PRO A 271 18.89 0.66 29.08
C PRO A 271 17.75 -0.09 28.36
N PRO A 272 18.06 -1.07 27.49
CA PRO A 272 17.06 -1.86 26.78
C PRO A 272 16.04 -2.56 27.69
N ASP A 273 16.48 -3.09 28.83
CA ASP A 273 15.59 -3.78 29.78
C ASP A 273 14.58 -2.83 30.45
N VAL A 274 15.01 -1.59 30.73
CA VAL A 274 14.15 -0.55 31.29
C VAL A 274 13.14 -0.07 30.24
N LEU A 275 13.58 0.15 28.99
CA LEU A 275 12.67 0.42 27.88
C LEU A 275 11.64 -0.71 27.72
N ARG A 276 12.09 -1.96 27.76
CA ARG A 276 11.19 -3.12 27.66
C ARG A 276 10.18 -3.17 28.81
N GLN A 277 10.60 -2.85 30.04
CA GLN A 277 9.70 -2.77 31.17
C GLN A 277 8.63 -1.69 30.95
N TRP A 278 9.02 -0.48 30.57
CA TRP A 278 8.07 0.61 30.29
C TRP A 278 7.15 0.30 29.12
N ALA A 279 7.64 -0.37 28.08
CA ALA A 279 6.82 -0.81 26.96
C ALA A 279 5.74 -1.82 27.39
N LYS A 280 6.07 -2.75 28.30
CA LYS A 280 5.08 -3.66 28.91
C LYS A 280 4.06 -2.92 29.77
N GLU A 281 4.49 -1.93 30.55
CA GLU A 281 3.60 -1.08 31.34
C GLU A 281 2.63 -0.31 30.43
N LEU A 282 3.11 0.27 29.33
CA LEU A 282 2.27 0.93 28.32
C LEU A 282 1.27 -0.03 27.68
N PHE A 283 1.72 -1.21 27.25
CA PHE A 283 0.85 -2.23 26.66
C PHE A 283 -0.24 -2.68 27.63
N SER A 284 0.04 -2.73 28.94
CA SER A 284 -0.95 -3.09 29.96
C SER A 284 -2.12 -2.10 30.07
N LEU A 285 -2.00 -0.89 29.52
CA LEU A 285 -3.09 0.09 29.45
C LEU A 285 -4.14 -0.24 28.38
N LYS A 286 -3.86 -1.18 27.48
CA LYS A 286 -4.78 -1.55 26.40
C LYS A 286 -6.09 -2.08 26.98
N ASN A 287 -7.21 -1.57 26.46
CA ASN A 287 -8.57 -1.82 26.96
C ASN A 287 -8.81 -1.39 28.42
N THR A 288 -8.04 -0.43 28.95
CA THR A 288 -8.25 0.13 30.29
C THR A 288 -8.73 1.58 30.25
N THR A 289 -9.27 2.08 31.36
CA THR A 289 -9.74 3.47 31.53
C THR A 289 -9.17 4.09 32.80
N PRO A 290 -7.87 4.45 32.82
CA PRO A 290 -7.24 5.05 33.99
C PRO A 290 -7.82 6.45 34.29
N SER A 291 -7.78 6.86 35.57
CA SER A 291 -8.31 8.16 36.02
C SER A 291 -7.41 9.34 35.64
N GLU A 292 -6.11 9.12 35.50
CA GLU A 292 -5.14 10.14 35.15
C GLU A 292 -5.26 10.54 33.67
N PRO A 293 -5.41 11.83 33.31
CA PRO A 293 -5.69 12.26 31.94
C PRO A 293 -4.64 11.84 30.90
N GLU A 294 -3.35 11.89 31.27
CA GLU A 294 -2.24 11.55 30.37
C GLU A 294 -2.22 10.04 30.05
N LEU A 295 -2.45 9.20 31.06
CA LEU A 295 -2.60 7.76 30.92
C LEU A 295 -3.88 7.42 30.16
N ALA A 296 -5.00 8.12 30.40
CA ALA A 296 -6.27 7.88 29.73
C ALA A 296 -6.19 8.16 28.22
N ARG A 297 -5.50 9.24 27.84
CA ARG A 297 -5.24 9.57 26.43
C ARG A 297 -4.43 8.48 25.74
N TYR A 298 -3.37 7.99 26.38
CA TYR A 298 -2.55 6.93 25.82
C TYR A 298 -3.29 5.58 25.80
N ALA A 299 -4.08 5.25 26.84
CA ALA A 299 -4.91 4.06 26.88
C ALA A 299 -5.96 4.03 25.76
N ALA A 300 -6.59 5.17 25.44
CA ALA A 300 -7.50 5.30 24.31
C ALA A 300 -6.78 5.07 22.97
N HIS A 301 -5.59 5.65 22.80
CA HIS A 301 -4.73 5.47 21.63
C HIS A 301 -4.36 3.99 21.44
N ILE A 302 -3.72 3.35 22.43
CA ILE A 302 -3.21 1.98 22.30
C ILE A 302 -4.32 0.93 22.12
N THR A 303 -5.55 1.28 22.52
CA THR A 303 -6.73 0.45 22.31
C THR A 303 -7.25 0.53 20.87
N ASP A 304 -7.19 1.69 20.23
CA ASP A 304 -7.53 1.85 18.82
C ASP A 304 -6.31 1.60 17.91
N GLU A 305 -6.16 0.37 17.45
CA GLU A 305 -5.06 -0.08 16.59
C GLU A 305 -4.96 0.66 15.23
N ARG A 306 -5.93 1.52 14.89
CA ARG A 306 -5.88 2.36 13.68
C ARG A 306 -5.19 3.70 13.89
N THR A 307 -5.02 4.13 15.13
CA THR A 307 -4.35 5.38 15.45
C THR A 307 -2.83 5.26 15.30
N ARG A 308 -2.15 6.41 15.16
CA ARG A 308 -0.68 6.51 15.10
C ARG A 308 -0.21 7.39 16.25
N PHE A 309 0.88 6.98 16.89
CA PHE A 309 1.48 7.74 17.98
C PHE A 309 2.81 8.33 17.55
N SER A 310 3.02 9.59 17.91
CA SER A 310 4.33 10.23 17.89
C SER A 310 4.34 11.26 19.01
N GLY A 311 5.25 11.13 19.96
CA GLY A 311 5.33 12.05 21.09
C GLY A 311 5.95 11.46 22.35
N SER A 312 6.04 12.30 23.39
CA SER A 312 6.44 11.83 24.73
C SER A 312 5.39 10.88 25.32
N ILE A 313 5.87 9.79 25.93
CA ILE A 313 5.01 8.85 26.64
C ILE A 313 4.59 9.41 28.01
N PRO A 314 3.52 8.88 28.65
CA PRO A 314 3.06 9.34 29.94
C PRO A 314 4.16 9.33 31.02
N LYS A 315 4.31 10.45 31.73
CA LYS A 315 5.40 10.65 32.71
C LYS A 315 5.33 9.70 33.91
N GLN A 316 4.15 9.17 34.21
CA GLN A 316 3.93 8.21 35.29
C GLN A 316 4.63 6.87 35.00
N ILE A 317 4.73 6.49 33.71
CA ILE A 317 5.43 5.27 33.29
C ILE A 317 6.93 5.54 33.15
N SER A 318 7.30 6.60 32.42
CA SER A 318 8.71 6.97 32.22
C SER A 318 9.39 7.56 33.47
N ARG A 319 8.67 7.73 34.57
CA ARG A 319 9.15 8.37 35.81
C ARG A 319 9.76 9.76 35.53
N SER A 320 9.07 10.53 34.69
CA SER A 320 9.48 11.86 34.18
C SER A 320 10.75 11.89 33.32
N MET A 321 11.25 10.73 32.89
CA MET A 321 12.33 10.64 31.90
C MET A 321 11.83 10.99 30.49
N PRO A 322 12.67 11.61 29.64
CA PRO A 322 12.30 12.10 28.31
C PRO A 322 12.25 10.97 27.26
N VAL A 323 11.38 10.00 27.47
CA VAL A 323 11.16 8.86 26.55
C VAL A 323 10.11 9.22 25.51
N PHE A 324 10.36 8.83 24.27
CA PHE A 324 9.50 9.08 23.13
C PHE A 324 8.86 7.78 22.66
N GLY A 325 7.61 7.85 22.20
CA GLY A 325 6.93 6.78 21.51
C GLY A 325 6.71 7.14 20.04
N ALA A 326 6.82 6.16 19.15
CA ALA A 326 6.61 6.34 17.72
C ALA A 326 5.97 5.10 17.08
N SER A 327 4.99 5.33 16.21
CA SER A 327 4.52 4.33 15.25
C SER A 327 5.47 4.30 14.04
N LEU A 328 5.89 3.10 13.63
CA LEU A 328 6.83 2.85 12.55
C LEU A 328 6.26 1.82 11.58
N LEU A 329 6.48 2.02 10.28
CA LEU A 329 6.43 0.92 9.33
C LEU A 329 7.66 0.02 9.55
N ILE A 330 7.41 -1.26 9.81
CA ILE A 330 8.47 -2.26 9.91
C ILE A 330 8.73 -2.80 8.51
N TRP A 331 9.86 -2.40 7.92
CA TRP A 331 10.36 -2.95 6.67
C TRP A 331 11.03 -4.30 6.94
N ARG A 332 10.36 -5.40 6.59
CA ARG A 332 10.79 -6.74 7.01
C ARG A 332 12.14 -7.15 6.44
N LEU A 333 12.52 -6.63 5.27
CA LEU A 333 13.86 -6.89 4.74
C LEU A 333 14.98 -6.35 5.65
N HIS A 334 14.69 -5.38 6.53
CA HIS A 334 15.65 -4.87 7.51
C HIS A 334 15.71 -5.68 8.81
N LEU A 335 14.89 -6.73 8.95
CA LEU A 335 14.96 -7.68 10.06
C LEU A 335 15.88 -8.87 9.70
N PRO A 336 16.57 -9.49 10.68
CA PRO A 336 17.53 -10.58 10.44
C PRO A 336 17.01 -11.71 9.53
N ASN A 337 15.85 -12.27 9.90
CA ASN A 337 15.17 -13.37 9.21
C ASN A 337 13.78 -12.93 8.68
N GLY A 338 13.53 -11.62 8.59
CA GLY A 338 12.24 -11.09 8.19
C GLY A 338 11.15 -11.17 9.23
N ILE A 339 11.42 -11.59 10.45
CA ILE A 339 10.41 -11.77 11.52
C ILE A 339 10.78 -10.89 12.71
N LEU A 340 9.78 -10.28 13.34
CA LEU A 340 9.95 -9.46 14.54
C LEU A 340 10.07 -10.34 15.80
N SER A 341 11.25 -10.94 16.00
CA SER A 341 11.45 -11.99 17.03
C SER A 341 11.75 -11.46 18.43
N LEU A 342 12.47 -10.35 18.58
CA LEU A 342 12.80 -9.79 19.90
C LEU A 342 12.08 -8.44 20.15
N PRO A 343 11.72 -8.16 21.41
CA PRO A 343 11.03 -6.93 21.77
C PRO A 343 11.96 -5.71 21.89
N THR A 344 13.27 -5.88 21.71
CA THR A 344 14.25 -4.79 21.73
C THR A 344 15.16 -4.89 20.50
N PHE A 345 15.42 -3.76 19.86
CA PHE A 345 16.23 -3.69 18.64
C PHE A 345 16.86 -2.31 18.47
N PRO A 346 18.00 -2.23 17.75
CA PRO A 346 18.61 -0.95 17.41
C PRO A 346 17.77 -0.21 16.35
N ILE A 347 17.63 1.09 16.53
CA ILE A 347 16.98 2.02 15.61
C ILE A 347 17.90 3.18 15.28
N VAL A 348 17.64 3.85 14.17
CA VAL A 348 18.28 5.12 13.78
C VAL A 348 17.31 6.27 14.08
N VAL A 349 17.82 7.30 14.74
CA VAL A 349 17.10 8.54 15.11
C VAL A 349 17.92 9.76 14.71
N ALA A 350 17.27 10.90 14.50
CA ALA A 350 17.94 12.19 14.29
C ALA A 350 17.40 13.26 15.25
N ASP A 351 18.20 14.29 15.52
CA ASP A 351 17.83 15.36 16.45
C ASP A 351 16.81 16.36 15.86
N ASP A 352 16.71 16.43 14.53
CA ASP A 352 15.86 17.35 13.77
C ASP A 352 14.52 16.73 13.34
N CYS A 353 14.25 15.46 13.65
CA CYS A 353 12.97 14.79 13.39
C CYS A 353 12.48 13.94 14.58
N ASP A 354 11.20 13.58 14.54
CA ASP A 354 10.55 12.72 15.54
C ASP A 354 10.40 11.27 15.04
N GLU A 355 10.60 11.05 13.75
CA GLU A 355 10.55 9.74 13.11
C GLU A 355 11.83 8.93 13.36
N ALA A 356 11.71 7.61 13.23
CA ALA A 356 12.83 6.69 13.36
C ALA A 356 12.76 5.59 12.29
N MET A 357 13.83 4.81 12.17
CA MET A 357 13.81 3.58 11.36
C MET A 357 14.54 2.47 12.10
N ILE A 358 14.20 1.21 11.83
CA ILE A 358 15.02 0.09 12.29
C ILE A 358 16.43 0.23 11.70
N LEU A 359 17.47 -0.04 12.49
CA LEU A 359 18.82 -0.18 11.94
C LEU A 359 18.85 -1.43 11.05
N PRO A 360 19.12 -1.32 9.74
CA PRO A 360 19.07 -2.47 8.85
C PRO A 360 19.98 -3.61 9.33
N ALA A 361 19.42 -4.83 9.40
CA ALA A 361 20.03 -6.06 9.91
C ALA A 361 21.52 -6.25 9.59
N LYS A 362 21.91 -6.00 8.33
CA LYS A 362 23.30 -6.11 7.86
C LYS A 362 24.33 -5.38 8.73
N TYR A 363 23.96 -4.25 9.37
CA TYR A 363 24.88 -3.42 10.12
C TYR A 363 25.16 -3.93 11.54
N TRP A 364 24.42 -4.93 12.01
CA TRP A 364 24.59 -5.51 13.34
C TRP A 364 24.60 -7.06 13.32
N ALA A 365 24.77 -7.67 12.14
CA ALA A 365 24.81 -9.12 11.95
C ALA A 365 25.92 -9.85 12.74
N HIS A 366 27.00 -9.15 13.10
CA HIS A 366 28.13 -9.68 13.86
C HIS A 366 27.91 -9.69 15.39
N THR A 367 26.78 -9.17 15.88
CA THR A 367 26.54 -8.98 17.31
C THR A 367 25.90 -10.20 17.96
N ALA A 368 26.09 -10.39 19.27
CA ALA A 368 25.43 -11.45 20.02
C ALA A 368 23.91 -11.28 20.04
N HIS A 369 23.40 -10.05 20.02
CA HIS A 369 21.97 -9.76 19.95
C HIS A 369 21.34 -10.28 18.65
N TYR A 370 22.05 -10.20 17.53
CA TYR A 370 21.61 -10.78 16.26
C TYR A 370 21.51 -12.30 16.32
N GLN A 371 22.49 -12.96 16.95
CA GLN A 371 22.45 -14.41 17.14
C GLN A 371 21.28 -14.83 18.05
N ASN A 372 21.03 -14.08 19.12
CA ASN A 372 19.87 -14.31 19.99
C ASN A 372 18.54 -14.11 19.25
N TRP A 373 18.47 -13.15 18.32
CA TRP A 373 17.29 -12.92 17.49
C TRP A 373 16.92 -14.15 16.67
N LEU A 374 17.90 -14.76 16.02
CA LEU A 374 17.71 -15.98 15.23
C LEU A 374 17.35 -17.18 16.12
N GLN A 375 17.94 -17.29 17.31
CA GLN A 375 17.71 -18.42 18.21
C GLN A 375 16.35 -18.42 18.92
N HIS A 376 15.75 -17.25 19.22
CA HIS A 376 14.53 -17.14 20.03
C HIS A 376 13.34 -17.95 19.48
N GLN A 377 13.31 -18.24 18.18
CA GLN A 377 12.26 -19.06 17.56
C GLN A 377 12.39 -20.55 17.87
N SER A 378 13.62 -21.06 18.07
CA SER A 378 13.86 -22.49 18.31
C SER A 378 13.20 -23.03 19.61
N LEU A 379 12.87 -22.13 20.54
CA LEU A 379 12.33 -22.49 21.87
C LEU A 379 10.79 -22.46 21.96
N GLU A 380 10.09 -21.73 21.09
CA GLU A 380 8.61 -21.67 21.12
C GLU A 380 7.95 -22.85 20.35
N GLU A 381 8.63 -23.39 19.33
CA GLU A 381 8.13 -24.50 18.51
C GLU A 381 8.20 -25.88 19.20
N GLU A 382 9.02 -26.08 20.23
CA GLU A 382 9.00 -27.33 21.02
C GLU A 382 7.67 -27.54 21.80
N SER A 383 6.83 -26.51 21.89
CA SER A 383 5.54 -26.56 22.59
C SER A 383 4.31 -26.74 21.70
N SER A 384 4.44 -26.67 20.36
CA SER A 384 3.29 -26.75 19.44
C SER A 384 3.56 -27.66 18.24
N LYS A 385 2.60 -28.55 17.95
CA LYS A 385 2.71 -29.59 16.90
C LYS A 385 2.91 -28.96 15.51
N GLN A 386 3.99 -29.38 14.85
CA GLN A 386 4.42 -29.22 13.44
C GLN A 386 3.50 -28.44 12.48
N PRO A 387 4.04 -27.47 11.72
CA PRO A 387 3.52 -27.09 10.42
C PRO A 387 4.30 -27.78 9.28
N ALA A 388 3.56 -28.35 8.33
CA ALA A 388 4.09 -28.75 7.04
C ALA A 388 4.47 -27.50 6.23
N HIS A 389 5.69 -27.49 5.69
CA HIS A 389 6.32 -26.46 4.85
C HIS A 389 6.82 -25.20 5.59
N SER A 390 7.89 -25.33 6.36
CA SER A 390 8.71 -24.20 6.83
C SER A 390 9.97 -24.04 5.99
N ILE A 391 10.27 -22.79 5.61
CA ILE A 391 11.63 -22.33 5.29
C ILE A 391 12.50 -22.61 6.53
N ALA A 392 13.79 -22.92 6.39
CA ALA A 392 14.62 -23.19 7.56
C ALA A 392 14.67 -21.95 8.46
N ASN A 393 14.13 -22.07 9.68
CA ASN A 393 13.86 -21.01 10.68
C ASN A 393 15.10 -20.23 11.19
N ASN A 394 16.26 -20.35 10.54
CA ASN A 394 17.52 -19.66 10.87
C ASN A 394 18.17 -18.94 9.67
N GLN A 395 17.50 -18.84 8.52
CA GLN A 395 18.10 -18.24 7.33
C GLN A 395 17.96 -16.71 7.33
N GLU A 396 19.10 -16.06 7.13
CA GLU A 396 19.22 -14.60 7.11
C GLU A 396 18.75 -14.02 5.77
N ILE A 397 17.97 -12.94 5.80
CA ILE A 397 17.45 -12.29 4.58
C ILE A 397 18.57 -11.64 3.77
N PHE A 398 19.46 -10.90 4.45
CA PHE A 398 20.42 -10.05 3.76
C PHE A 398 21.41 -10.83 2.87
N PRO A 399 22.00 -11.96 3.31
CA PRO A 399 22.84 -12.79 2.44
C PRO A 399 22.12 -13.30 1.19
N VAL A 400 20.83 -13.67 1.30
CA VAL A 400 20.01 -14.10 0.16
C VAL A 400 19.83 -12.96 -0.83
N LEU A 401 19.42 -11.79 -0.33
CA LEU A 401 19.24 -10.59 -1.14
C LEU A 401 20.56 -10.12 -1.77
N GLN A 402 21.68 -10.18 -1.05
CA GLN A 402 22.99 -9.78 -1.57
C GLN A 402 23.37 -10.57 -2.83
N ASN A 403 23.09 -11.87 -2.87
CA ASN A 403 23.33 -12.70 -4.05
C ASN A 403 22.43 -12.31 -5.22
N ILE A 404 21.16 -11.97 -4.95
CA ILE A 404 20.22 -11.45 -5.96
C ILE A 404 20.76 -10.12 -6.50
N LEU A 405 21.16 -9.19 -5.64
CA LEU A 405 21.70 -7.87 -6.01
C LEU A 405 23.02 -7.93 -6.78
N ALA A 406 23.81 -9.00 -6.60
CA ALA A 406 25.00 -9.24 -7.41
C ALA A 406 24.67 -9.56 -8.88
N ARG A 407 23.48 -10.12 -9.15
CA ARG A 407 23.01 -10.49 -10.51
C ARG A 407 22.06 -9.45 -11.09
N GLU A 408 21.21 -8.87 -10.24
CA GLU A 408 20.20 -7.86 -10.57
C GLU A 408 20.37 -6.63 -9.65
N PRO A 409 21.34 -5.74 -9.92
CA PRO A 409 21.57 -4.56 -9.09
C PRO A 409 20.35 -3.61 -9.03
N ASP A 410 19.57 -3.55 -10.11
CA ASP A 410 18.34 -2.76 -10.22
C ASP A 410 17.13 -3.55 -9.72
N PHE A 411 17.19 -4.06 -8.49
CA PHE A 411 16.14 -4.90 -7.91
C PHE A 411 14.74 -4.25 -7.94
N TRP A 412 14.69 -2.93 -7.76
CA TRP A 412 13.45 -2.14 -7.82
C TRP A 412 13.16 -1.52 -9.19
N ARG A 413 13.77 -2.01 -10.27
CA ARG A 413 13.63 -1.44 -11.63
C ARG A 413 12.19 -1.12 -11.96
N GLY A 414 11.94 0.14 -12.33
CA GLY A 414 10.61 0.62 -12.67
C GLY A 414 9.76 0.99 -11.46
N TYR A 415 10.36 1.31 -10.32
CA TYR A 415 9.65 1.93 -9.18
C TYR A 415 10.45 3.07 -8.57
N ASP A 416 11.47 3.54 -9.30
CA ASP A 416 12.47 4.50 -8.85
C ASP A 416 11.83 5.75 -8.22
N GLU A 417 10.74 6.25 -8.81
CA GLU A 417 9.99 7.41 -8.34
C GLU A 417 9.23 7.21 -7.01
N LEU A 418 9.02 5.96 -6.59
CA LEU A 418 8.28 5.60 -5.38
C LEU A 418 9.19 5.18 -4.22
N LEU A 419 10.45 4.89 -4.50
CA LEU A 419 11.40 4.47 -3.49
C LEU A 419 11.68 5.61 -2.52
N SER A 420 11.85 5.27 -1.25
CA SER A 420 12.43 6.18 -0.27
C SER A 420 13.49 5.44 0.55
N PRO A 421 14.69 6.03 0.75
CA PRO A 421 15.15 7.30 0.16
C PRO A 421 15.43 7.17 -1.34
N GLN A 422 15.53 8.30 -2.04
CA GLN A 422 15.94 8.32 -3.45
C GLN A 422 17.44 7.99 -3.56
N ILE A 423 17.89 7.54 -4.74
CA ILE A 423 19.31 7.20 -4.95
C ILE A 423 20.22 8.41 -4.70
N SER A 424 19.76 9.61 -5.04
CA SER A 424 20.47 10.87 -4.77
C SER A 424 20.68 11.12 -3.27
N ASP A 425 19.74 10.67 -2.44
CA ASP A 425 19.77 10.87 -0.99
C ASP A 425 20.75 9.91 -0.29
N LEU A 426 21.13 8.83 -0.99
CA LEU A 426 22.11 7.82 -0.58
C LEU A 426 23.50 8.07 -1.19
N ALA A 427 23.86 9.34 -1.45
CA ALA A 427 25.12 9.72 -2.08
C ALA A 427 26.37 9.17 -1.33
N GLN A 428 26.28 9.02 0.00
CA GLN A 428 27.32 8.48 0.85
C GLN A 428 27.58 6.98 0.62
N VAL A 429 26.61 6.23 0.10
CA VAL A 429 26.70 4.77 -0.03
C VAL A 429 27.67 4.35 -1.13
N GLY A 430 28.65 3.52 -0.80
CA GLY A 430 29.65 3.00 -1.74
C GLY A 430 30.62 4.06 -2.23
N THR A 431 30.92 5.05 -1.38
CA THR A 431 31.96 6.07 -1.62
C THR A 431 33.37 5.53 -1.34
N GLN A 432 33.50 4.52 -0.48
CA GLN A 432 34.76 3.81 -0.27
C GLN A 432 34.82 2.54 -1.13
N ALA A 433 36.02 2.26 -1.66
CA ALA A 433 36.23 1.06 -2.46
C ALA A 433 36.16 -0.18 -1.56
N VAL A 434 35.12 -0.98 -1.76
CA VAL A 434 34.92 -2.26 -1.09
C VAL A 434 34.74 -3.32 -2.18
N GLU A 435 35.58 -4.35 -2.17
CA GLU A 435 35.38 -5.50 -3.05
C GLU A 435 34.05 -6.17 -2.67
N SER A 436 33.16 -6.33 -3.65
CA SER A 436 31.95 -7.11 -3.47
C SER A 436 32.33 -8.56 -3.20
N SER A 437 32.33 -8.98 -1.94
CA SER A 437 32.48 -10.39 -1.59
C SER A 437 31.18 -11.09 -2.00
N ILE A 438 31.13 -11.63 -3.21
CA ILE A 438 30.04 -12.50 -3.61
C ILE A 438 30.14 -13.72 -2.70
N ASN A 439 29.21 -13.84 -1.77
CA ASN A 439 29.13 -15.04 -0.94
C ASN A 439 28.68 -16.16 -1.88
N ASN A 440 29.61 -17.03 -2.29
CA ASN A 440 29.37 -18.19 -3.16
C ASN A 440 28.56 -19.30 -2.46
N GLN A 441 27.77 -18.95 -1.44
CA GLN A 441 26.83 -19.88 -0.83
C GLN A 441 25.73 -20.22 -1.84
N THR A 442 25.52 -21.51 -2.04
CA THR A 442 24.40 -22.04 -2.82
C THR A 442 23.11 -21.72 -2.06
N ILE A 443 22.39 -20.70 -2.51
CA ILE A 443 21.09 -20.33 -1.96
C ILE A 443 20.03 -21.28 -2.51
N SER A 444 19.10 -21.71 -1.67
CA SER A 444 18.00 -22.56 -2.11
C SER A 444 17.05 -21.78 -3.01
N GLU A 445 16.43 -22.46 -3.97
CA GLU A 445 15.42 -21.87 -4.85
C GLU A 445 14.23 -21.30 -4.04
N ALA A 446 13.91 -21.89 -2.89
CA ALA A 446 12.85 -21.43 -2.01
C ALA A 446 13.18 -20.06 -1.37
N ASP A 447 14.42 -19.86 -0.90
CA ASP A 447 14.85 -18.61 -0.26
C ASP A 447 14.88 -17.46 -1.25
N ARG A 448 15.38 -17.75 -2.46
CA ARG A 448 15.36 -16.81 -3.57
C ARG A 448 13.93 -16.36 -3.86
N ARG A 449 13.00 -17.31 -4.02
CA ARG A 449 11.58 -17.03 -4.28
C ARG A 449 10.95 -16.24 -3.13
N PHE A 450 11.31 -16.50 -1.89
CA PHE A 450 10.79 -15.74 -0.76
C PHE A 450 11.22 -14.27 -0.82
N VAL A 451 12.49 -13.96 -1.04
CA VAL A 451 12.95 -12.56 -1.21
C VAL A 451 12.32 -11.91 -2.44
N GLU A 452 12.24 -12.64 -3.56
CA GLU A 452 11.56 -12.18 -4.78
C GLU A 452 10.06 -11.95 -4.54
N SER A 453 9.42 -12.66 -3.61
CA SER A 453 8.00 -12.47 -3.28
C SER A 453 7.71 -11.12 -2.61
N TYR A 454 8.70 -10.51 -1.92
CA TYR A 454 8.55 -9.12 -1.42
C TYR A 454 8.43 -8.14 -2.58
N ARG A 455 9.29 -8.31 -3.60
CA ARG A 455 9.20 -7.55 -4.84
C ARG A 455 7.88 -7.83 -5.55
N ALA A 456 7.53 -9.10 -5.75
CA ALA A 456 6.30 -9.49 -6.45
C ALA A 456 5.04 -8.95 -5.77
N LYS A 457 4.95 -8.96 -4.43
CA LYS A 457 3.82 -8.38 -3.69
C LYS A 457 3.77 -6.86 -3.85
N ALA A 458 4.90 -6.17 -3.75
CA ALA A 458 4.94 -4.73 -3.99
C ALA A 458 4.56 -4.38 -5.44
N GLN A 459 5.01 -5.17 -6.42
CA GLN A 459 4.62 -5.06 -7.83
C GLN A 459 3.13 -5.36 -8.04
N GLN A 460 2.56 -6.29 -7.27
CA GLN A 460 1.12 -6.58 -7.29
C GLN A 460 0.28 -5.42 -6.73
N GLU A 461 0.77 -4.71 -5.71
CA GLU A 461 0.11 -3.51 -5.19
C GLU A 461 0.22 -2.32 -6.16
N TYR A 462 1.35 -2.25 -6.88
CA TYR A 462 1.69 -1.20 -7.83
C TYR A 462 1.82 -1.72 -9.26
N ARG A 463 0.79 -2.44 -9.72
CA ARG A 463 0.80 -3.06 -11.05
C ARG A 463 0.90 -2.03 -12.13
N ARG A 464 1.93 -2.12 -12.96
CA ARG A 464 1.97 -1.41 -14.25
C ARG A 464 1.25 -2.25 -15.29
N TRP A 465 0.55 -1.61 -16.23
CA TRP A 465 -0.27 -2.32 -17.22
C TRP A 465 0.51 -3.42 -17.99
N TYR A 466 1.79 -3.20 -18.28
CA TYR A 466 2.62 -4.18 -19.00
C TYR A 466 3.00 -5.41 -18.15
N GLU A 467 2.78 -5.38 -16.85
CA GLU A 467 3.12 -6.44 -15.89
C GLU A 467 1.98 -7.43 -15.67
N PHE A 468 0.74 -7.08 -16.03
CA PHE A 468 -0.41 -8.01 -16.02
C PHE A 468 -0.21 -9.26 -16.87
N PHE A 469 0.59 -9.13 -17.93
CA PHE A 469 0.83 -10.17 -18.91
C PHE A 469 2.18 -10.88 -18.72
N LYS A 470 2.91 -10.56 -17.64
CA LYS A 470 4.11 -11.31 -17.25
C LYS A 470 3.68 -12.60 -16.55
N VAL A 471 3.00 -13.47 -17.29
CA VAL A 471 2.71 -14.84 -16.81
C VAL A 471 4.00 -15.61 -16.95
N GLU A 472 4.58 -16.03 -15.82
CA GLU A 472 5.59 -17.09 -15.81
C GLU A 472 4.87 -18.38 -16.21
N THR A 473 4.88 -18.65 -17.51
CA THR A 473 4.32 -19.88 -18.08
C THR A 473 5.40 -20.55 -18.90
N ASP A 474 5.53 -21.87 -18.71
CA ASP A 474 6.39 -22.72 -19.55
C ASP A 474 5.81 -22.88 -20.98
N ASP A 475 4.59 -22.38 -21.21
CA ASP A 475 3.92 -22.35 -22.51
C ASP A 475 4.37 -21.13 -23.32
N ALA A 476 5.30 -21.37 -24.25
CA ALA A 476 5.85 -20.35 -25.13
C ALA A 476 4.78 -19.69 -26.02
N GLU A 477 3.72 -20.41 -26.41
CA GLU A 477 2.66 -19.91 -27.28
C GLU A 477 1.72 -18.97 -26.50
N LEU A 478 1.41 -19.33 -25.25
CA LEU A 478 0.68 -18.46 -24.33
C LEU A 478 1.49 -17.20 -23.98
N ALA A 479 2.79 -17.34 -23.71
CA ALA A 479 3.68 -16.21 -23.44
C ALA A 479 3.76 -15.25 -24.64
N GLU A 480 3.87 -15.76 -25.86
CA GLU A 480 3.88 -14.96 -27.09
C GLU A 480 2.52 -14.27 -27.34
N SER A 481 1.41 -14.97 -27.10
CA SER A 481 0.05 -14.41 -27.21
C SER A 481 -0.17 -13.28 -26.21
N LEU A 482 0.25 -13.44 -24.96
CA LEU A 482 0.14 -12.42 -23.92
C LEU A 482 1.06 -11.22 -24.18
N ALA A 483 2.24 -11.44 -24.79
CA ALA A 483 3.15 -10.39 -25.20
C ALA A 483 2.56 -9.46 -26.29
N LYS A 484 1.68 -9.95 -27.16
CA LYS A 484 1.03 -9.15 -28.24
C LYS A 484 0.08 -8.06 -27.73
N ASN A 485 -0.39 -8.17 -26.48
CA ASN A 485 -1.28 -7.19 -25.83
C ASN A 485 -0.53 -6.28 -24.84
N LYS A 486 0.79 -6.41 -24.73
CA LYS A 486 1.63 -5.60 -23.86
C LYS A 486 2.00 -4.28 -24.54
N LEU A 487 1.75 -3.16 -23.87
CA LEU A 487 2.26 -1.85 -24.30
C LEU A 487 3.80 -1.82 -24.17
N PRO A 488 4.53 -1.25 -25.14
CA PRO A 488 5.99 -1.19 -25.07
C PRO A 488 6.46 -0.19 -23.99
N GLU A 489 7.62 -0.43 -23.38
CA GLU A 489 8.22 0.45 -22.35
C GLU A 489 8.36 1.91 -22.85
N SER A 490 8.63 2.08 -24.15
CA SER A 490 8.67 3.38 -24.81
C SER A 490 7.35 4.16 -24.72
N ALA A 491 6.18 3.49 -24.69
CA ALA A 491 4.90 4.15 -24.54
C ALA A 491 4.73 4.73 -23.13
N TYR A 492 5.14 4.00 -22.10
CA TYR A 492 5.15 4.49 -20.71
C TYR A 492 6.06 5.69 -20.54
N GLN A 493 7.25 5.64 -21.17
CA GLN A 493 8.18 6.77 -21.14
C GLN A 493 7.61 7.99 -21.87
N LYS A 494 7.02 7.82 -23.07
CA LYS A 494 6.31 8.91 -23.78
C LYS A 494 5.21 9.55 -22.93
N LEU A 495 4.50 8.76 -22.13
CA LEU A 495 3.45 9.26 -21.22
C LEU A 495 4.03 10.06 -20.04
N ARG A 496 5.20 9.68 -19.52
CA ARG A 496 5.92 10.46 -18.48
C ARG A 496 6.40 11.80 -19.02
N ASP A 497 6.90 11.79 -20.25
CA ASP A 497 7.46 12.96 -20.93
C ASP A 497 6.41 13.80 -21.67
N LEU A 498 5.13 13.43 -21.55
CA LEU A 498 4.02 14.05 -22.26
C LEU A 498 3.87 15.53 -21.87
N ASN A 499 3.82 16.43 -22.86
CA ASN A 499 3.55 17.84 -22.58
C ASN A 499 2.07 18.06 -22.26
N ILE A 500 1.73 17.95 -20.98
CA ILE A 500 0.37 18.12 -20.46
C ILE A 500 0.00 19.57 -20.14
N GLN A 501 0.90 20.55 -20.29
CA GLN A 501 0.64 21.95 -19.90
C GLN A 501 -0.59 22.57 -20.59
N PRO A 502 -0.82 22.39 -21.90
CA PRO A 502 -2.02 22.93 -22.55
C PRO A 502 -3.31 22.36 -21.95
N PHE A 503 -3.30 21.07 -21.62
CA PHE A 503 -4.45 20.42 -21.00
C PHE A 503 -4.64 20.88 -19.54
N LEU A 504 -3.56 20.97 -18.76
CA LEU A 504 -3.60 21.50 -17.38
C LEU A 504 -4.16 22.93 -17.31
N ALA A 505 -3.76 23.80 -18.23
CA ALA A 505 -4.29 25.16 -18.32
C ALA A 505 -5.82 25.14 -18.49
N SER A 506 -6.33 24.24 -19.32
CA SER A 506 -7.78 24.06 -19.54
C SER A 506 -8.55 23.52 -18.32
N LEU A 507 -7.86 22.95 -17.33
CA LEU A 507 -8.46 22.52 -16.06
C LEU A 507 -8.56 23.66 -15.03
N ALA A 508 -7.82 24.75 -15.24
CA ALA A 508 -7.74 25.90 -14.34
C ALA A 508 -8.79 26.98 -14.66
N GLU A 509 -9.38 26.98 -15.87
CA GLU A 509 -10.35 27.98 -16.30
C GLU A 509 -11.79 27.65 -15.84
N PRO A 510 -12.58 28.64 -15.38
CA PRO A 510 -14.00 28.45 -15.12
C PRO A 510 -14.77 28.23 -16.44
N ILE A 511 -15.54 27.15 -16.52
CA ILE A 511 -16.30 26.81 -17.71
C ILE A 511 -17.66 27.54 -17.67
N GLY A 512 -17.82 28.58 -18.49
CA GLY A 512 -19.07 29.32 -18.66
C GLY A 512 -20.07 28.61 -19.60
N VAL A 513 -20.32 27.31 -19.43
CA VAL A 513 -21.21 26.54 -20.32
C VAL A 513 -22.36 25.90 -19.52
N ALA A 514 -23.60 26.13 -19.95
CA ALA A 514 -24.84 25.67 -19.29
C ALA A 514 -24.99 24.12 -19.17
N ARG A 515 -24.08 23.33 -19.76
CA ARG A 515 -24.13 21.85 -19.79
C ARG A 515 -23.10 21.15 -18.87
N LEU A 516 -22.31 21.89 -18.08
CA LEU A 516 -21.31 21.32 -17.14
C LEU A 516 -21.53 21.83 -15.70
N PRO A 517 -22.63 21.45 -15.02
CA PRO A 517 -22.96 21.97 -13.70
C PRO A 517 -22.03 21.49 -12.57
N LYS A 518 -21.11 20.54 -12.83
CA LYS A 518 -20.28 19.87 -11.82
C LYS A 518 -18.76 20.12 -11.91
N SER A 519 -18.28 20.88 -12.89
CA SER A 519 -16.85 21.20 -13.03
C SER A 519 -16.46 22.42 -12.20
N VAL A 520 -15.80 22.21 -11.06
CA VAL A 520 -15.26 23.31 -10.24
C VAL A 520 -13.74 23.36 -10.42
N PRO A 521 -13.15 24.49 -10.85
CA PRO A 521 -11.70 24.63 -10.98
C PRO A 521 -10.98 24.42 -9.65
N LEU A 522 -9.80 23.80 -9.68
CA LEU A 522 -8.96 23.53 -8.51
C LEU A 522 -7.62 24.27 -8.63
N PRO A 523 -7.59 25.61 -8.44
CA PRO A 523 -6.39 26.41 -8.69
C PRO A 523 -5.21 26.05 -7.79
N LYS A 524 -5.47 25.59 -6.55
CA LYS A 524 -4.42 25.10 -5.65
C LYS A 524 -3.75 23.82 -6.17
N VAL A 525 -4.53 22.95 -6.83
CA VAL A 525 -4.00 21.73 -7.46
C VAL A 525 -3.17 22.09 -8.69
N ALA A 526 -3.66 23.01 -9.53
CA ALA A 526 -2.89 23.51 -10.68
C ALA A 526 -1.54 24.09 -10.25
N ALA A 527 -1.51 24.89 -9.18
CA ALA A 527 -0.28 25.45 -8.61
C ALA A 527 0.65 24.38 -8.02
N ALA A 528 0.10 23.35 -7.36
CA ALA A 528 0.87 22.23 -6.84
C ALA A 528 1.53 21.42 -7.97
N TRP A 529 0.86 21.29 -9.12
CA TRP A 529 1.37 20.55 -10.28
C TRP A 529 2.62 21.16 -10.91
N GLN A 530 2.78 22.48 -10.80
CA GLN A 530 3.96 23.20 -11.29
C GLN A 530 5.22 22.99 -10.44
N ARG A 531 5.11 22.25 -9.32
CA ARG A 531 6.21 21.93 -8.40
C ARG A 531 6.52 20.44 -8.44
N ASP A 532 7.69 20.07 -7.94
CA ASP A 532 8.01 18.69 -7.60
C ASP A 532 7.45 18.39 -6.21
N LEU A 533 6.42 17.55 -6.17
CA LEU A 533 5.75 17.16 -4.94
C LEU A 533 6.47 15.96 -4.33
N SER A 534 6.78 16.04 -3.04
CA SER A 534 7.20 14.86 -2.26
C SER A 534 6.10 13.80 -2.23
N LEU A 535 6.45 12.54 -1.96
CA LEU A 535 5.49 11.42 -1.91
C LEU A 535 4.30 11.69 -0.97
N THR A 536 4.50 12.29 0.20
CA THR A 536 3.41 12.64 1.12
C THR A 536 2.55 13.80 0.60
N GLN A 537 3.15 14.78 -0.08
CA GLN A 537 2.38 15.85 -0.71
C GLN A 537 1.54 15.31 -1.87
N THR A 538 2.10 14.37 -2.65
CA THR A 538 1.37 13.67 -3.71
C THR A 538 0.25 12.81 -3.13
N ALA A 539 0.49 12.08 -2.05
CA ALA A 539 -0.54 11.29 -1.37
C ALA A 539 -1.66 12.18 -0.80
N LYS A 540 -1.31 13.30 -0.15
CA LYS A 540 -2.28 14.31 0.32
C LYS A 540 -3.06 14.92 -0.85
N LEU A 541 -2.41 15.16 -1.98
CA LEU A 541 -3.05 15.63 -3.20
C LEU A 541 -4.04 14.59 -3.74
N VAL A 542 -3.64 13.31 -3.86
CA VAL A 542 -4.53 12.21 -4.27
C VAL A 542 -5.72 12.10 -3.33
N SER A 543 -5.49 12.09 -2.01
CA SER A 543 -6.56 12.06 -1.02
C SER A 543 -7.49 13.26 -1.12
N PHE A 544 -6.96 14.45 -1.37
CA PHE A 544 -7.75 15.66 -1.60
C PHE A 544 -8.58 15.55 -2.88
N LEU A 545 -8.00 15.08 -3.98
CA LEU A 545 -8.71 14.89 -5.25
C LEU A 545 -9.84 13.85 -5.11
N CYS A 546 -9.58 12.73 -4.44
CA CYS A 546 -10.58 11.73 -4.11
C CYS A 546 -11.69 12.28 -3.20
N SER A 547 -11.38 13.22 -2.29
CA SER A 547 -12.38 13.85 -1.43
C SER A 547 -13.28 14.85 -2.14
N GLN A 548 -12.90 15.37 -3.31
CA GLN A 548 -13.73 16.26 -4.14
C GLN A 548 -14.93 15.55 -4.83
N GLY A 549 -15.12 14.25 -4.64
CA GLY A 549 -16.22 13.49 -5.26
C GLY A 549 -16.69 12.22 -4.55
N VAL A 550 -16.05 11.83 -3.43
CA VAL A 550 -16.38 10.68 -2.55
C VAL A 550 -16.45 9.33 -3.29
N ILE A 551 -15.28 8.66 -3.41
CA ILE A 551 -14.88 7.32 -2.90
C ILE A 551 -13.79 6.72 -3.83
N SER A 552 -12.79 6.03 -3.24
CA SER A 552 -11.93 4.98 -3.85
C SER A 552 -12.51 4.40 -5.14
N LEU A 553 -11.72 4.42 -6.22
CA LEU A 553 -12.07 3.87 -7.54
C LEU A 553 -12.75 2.49 -7.44
N SER A 554 -12.28 1.63 -6.52
CA SER A 554 -12.87 0.30 -6.27
C SER A 554 -14.34 0.33 -5.83
N LYS A 555 -14.79 1.28 -5.02
CA LYS A 555 -16.19 1.41 -4.55
C LYS A 555 -17.06 2.26 -5.51
N ALA A 556 -16.44 3.06 -6.37
CA ALA A 556 -17.12 3.75 -7.47
C ALA A 556 -17.44 2.75 -8.61
N LEU A 557 -16.52 1.83 -8.89
CA LEU A 557 -16.68 0.79 -9.92
C LEU A 557 -17.48 -0.44 -9.45
N ALA A 558 -17.48 -0.78 -8.15
CA ALA A 558 -18.15 -2.00 -7.65
C ALA A 558 -19.68 -1.89 -7.48
N ASN A 559 -20.29 -0.71 -7.61
CA ASN A 559 -21.74 -0.51 -7.42
C ASN A 559 -22.31 -1.13 -6.11
N GLU A 560 -21.49 -1.34 -5.09
CA GLU A 560 -21.92 -1.82 -3.79
C GLU A 560 -22.53 -0.65 -3.01
N ARG A 561 -23.85 -0.53 -3.11
CA ARG A 561 -24.66 0.21 -2.13
C ARG A 561 -25.32 -0.83 -1.23
N LYS A 562 -25.05 -0.78 0.08
CA LYS A 562 -25.88 -1.53 1.03
C LYS A 562 -27.27 -0.89 1.09
N PRO A 563 -28.37 -1.65 1.22
CA PRO A 563 -29.75 -1.13 1.15
C PRO A 563 -30.06 0.04 2.10
N ASN A 564 -29.27 0.21 3.16
CA ASN A 564 -29.51 1.20 4.22
C ASN A 564 -28.48 2.35 4.26
N GLU A 565 -27.66 2.55 3.22
CA GLU A 565 -26.76 3.71 3.14
C GLU A 565 -27.50 4.96 2.63
N PRO A 566 -27.28 6.14 3.25
CA PRO A 566 -27.85 7.40 2.78
C PRO A 566 -27.44 7.68 1.32
N GLU A 567 -28.27 8.42 0.58
CA GLU A 567 -27.93 8.80 -0.80
C GLU A 567 -26.58 9.52 -0.84
N ARG A 568 -25.66 9.01 -1.69
CA ARG A 568 -24.34 9.61 -1.88
C ARG A 568 -24.51 11.04 -2.43
N PRO A 569 -23.71 12.03 -1.98
CA PRO A 569 -23.86 13.41 -2.44
C PRO A 569 -23.71 13.51 -3.97
N LEU A 570 -24.69 14.15 -4.61
CA LEU A 570 -24.88 14.20 -6.07
C LEU A 570 -23.82 14.99 -6.89
N SER A 571 -22.72 15.48 -6.32
CA SER A 571 -21.79 16.39 -7.00
C SER A 571 -20.34 15.92 -7.01
N VAL A 572 -19.98 15.08 -7.97
CA VAL A 572 -18.57 14.74 -8.27
C VAL A 572 -17.94 15.89 -9.04
N ASN A 573 -16.83 16.44 -8.54
CA ASN A 573 -16.05 17.41 -9.30
C ASN A 573 -15.24 16.72 -10.42
N THR A 574 -15.67 16.87 -11.67
CA THR A 574 -15.02 16.23 -12.82
C THR A 574 -13.60 16.75 -13.07
N THR A 575 -13.28 17.98 -12.64
CA THR A 575 -11.91 18.51 -12.67
C THR A 575 -10.96 17.65 -11.81
N ALA A 576 -11.43 17.15 -10.66
CA ALA A 576 -10.64 16.28 -9.80
C ALA A 576 -10.36 14.91 -10.46
N THR A 577 -11.36 14.35 -11.15
CA THR A 577 -11.22 13.08 -11.90
C THR A 577 -10.19 13.18 -13.01
N LEU A 578 -10.10 14.33 -13.71
CA LEU A 578 -9.10 14.57 -14.74
C LEU A 578 -7.69 14.72 -14.16
N TYR A 579 -7.52 15.34 -13.00
CA TYR A 579 -6.22 15.37 -12.30
C TYR A 579 -5.78 13.99 -11.82
N LEU A 580 -6.71 13.15 -11.33
CA LEU A 580 -6.39 11.76 -10.98
C LEU A 580 -5.96 10.96 -12.20
N ALA A 581 -6.69 11.08 -13.31
CA ALA A 581 -6.31 10.46 -14.57
C ALA A 581 -4.90 10.88 -15.02
N LEU A 582 -4.56 12.17 -14.92
CA LEU A 582 -3.22 12.69 -15.21
C LEU A 582 -2.14 12.10 -14.30
N LEU A 583 -2.38 12.01 -12.99
CA LEU A 583 -1.40 11.49 -12.04
C LEU A 583 -1.04 10.05 -12.38
N TYR A 584 -2.06 9.20 -12.54
CA TYR A 584 -1.86 7.80 -12.84
C TYR A 584 -1.32 7.55 -14.25
N LEU A 585 -1.71 8.37 -15.24
CA LEU A 585 -1.20 8.20 -16.61
C LEU A 585 0.28 8.57 -16.73
N THR A 586 0.70 9.64 -16.04
CA THR A 586 2.07 10.16 -16.10
C THR A 586 2.99 9.54 -15.06
N GLY A 587 2.45 8.92 -14.01
CA GLY A 587 3.23 8.39 -12.89
C GLY A 587 3.90 9.46 -12.04
N LYS A 588 3.41 10.71 -12.06
CA LYS A 588 4.05 11.81 -11.30
C LYS A 588 3.82 11.64 -9.79
N GLY A 589 4.77 11.01 -9.12
CA GLY A 589 4.75 10.75 -7.67
C GLY A 589 3.73 9.69 -7.23
N VAL A 590 3.15 8.96 -8.19
CA VAL A 590 2.28 7.79 -8.01
C VAL A 590 2.69 6.71 -9.01
N PRO A 591 2.41 5.43 -8.74
CA PRO A 591 2.64 4.39 -9.74
C PRO A 591 1.87 4.69 -11.02
N GLN A 592 2.55 4.56 -12.15
CA GLN A 592 1.94 4.76 -13.46
C GLN A 592 0.99 3.61 -13.81
N THR A 593 -0.31 3.89 -13.90
CA THR A 593 -1.36 2.90 -14.15
C THR A 593 -2.31 3.38 -15.25
N ILE A 594 -2.30 2.67 -16.37
CA ILE A 594 -3.12 3.02 -17.53
C ILE A 594 -4.60 2.71 -17.26
N GLU A 595 -4.92 1.54 -16.70
CA GLU A 595 -6.30 1.17 -16.31
C GLU A 595 -6.96 2.21 -15.43
N GLU A 596 -6.34 2.51 -14.29
CA GLU A 596 -6.91 3.41 -13.30
C GLU A 596 -7.01 4.83 -13.88
N SER A 597 -6.07 5.26 -14.72
CA SER A 597 -6.22 6.49 -15.49
C SER A 597 -7.43 6.47 -16.44
N LEU A 598 -7.59 5.39 -17.20
CA LEU A 598 -8.70 5.21 -18.14
C LEU A 598 -10.05 5.14 -17.43
N ASP A 599 -10.13 4.52 -16.26
CA ASP A 599 -11.34 4.47 -15.46
C ASP A 599 -11.75 5.87 -15.01
N TRP A 600 -10.80 6.69 -14.52
CA TRP A 600 -11.06 8.08 -14.18
C TRP A 600 -11.46 8.91 -15.40
N LEU A 601 -10.83 8.69 -16.57
CA LEU A 601 -11.19 9.36 -17.82
C LEU A 601 -12.59 8.98 -18.31
N ASN A 602 -12.89 7.69 -18.35
CA ASN A 602 -14.19 7.16 -18.76
C ASN A 602 -15.29 7.63 -17.79
N TYR A 603 -14.98 7.73 -16.51
CA TYR A 603 -15.90 8.29 -15.52
C TYR A 603 -16.19 9.76 -15.79
N ALA A 604 -15.16 10.58 -16.05
CA ALA A 604 -15.33 11.98 -16.46
C ALA A 604 -16.20 12.12 -17.72
N VAL A 605 -15.98 11.27 -18.74
CA VAL A 605 -16.79 11.18 -19.96
C VAL A 605 -18.25 10.84 -19.62
N SER A 606 -18.49 9.85 -18.75
CA SER A 606 -19.85 9.44 -18.34
C SER A 606 -20.62 10.54 -17.61
N LEU A 607 -19.90 11.43 -16.92
CA LEU A 607 -20.44 12.61 -16.24
C LEU A 607 -20.65 13.81 -17.18
N GLY A 608 -20.34 13.66 -18.48
CA GLY A 608 -20.51 14.68 -19.50
C GLY A 608 -19.34 15.68 -19.60
N ASP A 609 -18.17 15.39 -19.03
CA ASP A 609 -16.99 16.24 -19.16
C ASP A 609 -16.30 16.01 -20.52
N TYR A 610 -16.60 16.89 -21.46
CA TYR A 610 -16.06 16.84 -22.82
C TYR A 610 -14.54 17.04 -22.89
N ARG A 611 -13.91 17.63 -21.84
CA ARG A 611 -12.46 17.81 -21.80
C ARG A 611 -11.75 16.45 -21.79
N ALA A 612 -12.38 15.45 -21.19
CA ALA A 612 -11.91 14.07 -21.21
C ALA A 612 -11.88 13.50 -22.64
N MET A 613 -12.93 13.73 -23.43
CA MET A 613 -13.01 13.26 -24.83
C MET A 613 -11.95 13.93 -25.71
N ARG A 614 -11.76 15.25 -25.55
CA ARG A 614 -10.68 15.99 -26.23
C ARG A 614 -9.31 15.40 -25.87
N TRP A 615 -9.07 15.15 -24.59
CA TRP A 615 -7.78 14.63 -24.14
C TRP A 615 -7.52 13.20 -24.63
N VAL A 616 -8.55 12.34 -24.68
CA VAL A 616 -8.46 11.02 -25.32
C VAL A 616 -8.03 11.15 -26.78
N ALA A 617 -8.62 12.08 -27.55
CA ALA A 617 -8.20 12.33 -28.93
C ALA A 617 -6.72 12.76 -29.00
N GLU A 618 -6.28 13.65 -28.12
CA GLU A 618 -4.89 14.10 -28.06
C GLU A 618 -3.93 12.97 -27.70
N LEU A 619 -4.33 12.05 -26.82
CA LEU A 619 -3.53 10.88 -26.44
C LEU A 619 -3.39 9.89 -27.60
N ILE A 620 -4.45 9.64 -28.39
CA ILE A 620 -4.38 8.79 -29.59
C ILE A 620 -3.37 9.35 -30.62
N ILE A 621 -3.24 10.67 -30.71
CA ILE A 621 -2.28 11.31 -31.62
C ILE A 621 -0.86 11.24 -31.08
N GLN A 622 -0.65 11.55 -29.79
CA GLN A 622 0.67 11.66 -29.17
C GLN A 622 1.29 10.31 -28.78
N VAL A 623 0.45 9.36 -28.36
CA VAL A 623 0.83 8.00 -27.94
C VAL A 623 -0.09 6.98 -28.62
N PRO A 624 0.04 6.77 -29.95
CA PRO A 624 -0.90 5.94 -30.70
C PRO A 624 -0.95 4.48 -30.24
N GLU A 625 0.12 3.98 -29.62
CA GLU A 625 0.18 2.66 -29.00
C GLU A 625 -0.93 2.45 -27.97
N LEU A 626 -1.42 3.53 -27.34
CA LEU A 626 -2.46 3.53 -26.31
C LEU A 626 -3.89 3.37 -26.88
N THR A 627 -4.07 3.48 -28.20
CA THR A 627 -5.40 3.51 -28.84
C THR A 627 -6.26 2.26 -28.57
N PRO A 628 -5.73 1.02 -28.62
CA PRO A 628 -6.51 -0.17 -28.28
C PRO A 628 -7.11 -0.11 -26.87
N GLU A 629 -6.38 0.50 -25.93
CA GLU A 629 -6.80 0.66 -24.53
C GLU A 629 -7.85 1.75 -24.37
N LEU A 630 -7.59 2.93 -24.95
CA LEU A 630 -8.48 4.10 -24.89
C LEU A 630 -9.85 3.82 -25.51
N CYS A 631 -9.88 3.03 -26.59
CA CYS A 631 -11.09 2.80 -27.39
C CYS A 631 -11.73 1.43 -27.17
N ARG A 632 -11.17 0.56 -26.31
CA ARG A 632 -11.63 -0.84 -26.12
C ARG A 632 -13.14 -0.97 -25.98
N GLN A 633 -13.73 -0.25 -25.02
CA GLN A 633 -15.16 -0.38 -24.71
C GLN A 633 -16.07 0.09 -25.85
N GLU A 634 -15.64 1.12 -26.59
CA GLU A 634 -16.40 1.66 -27.71
C GLU A 634 -16.33 0.73 -28.93
N LEU A 635 -15.14 0.23 -29.25
CA LEU A 635 -14.93 -0.70 -30.35
C LEU A 635 -15.69 -2.01 -30.12
N LEU A 636 -15.66 -2.54 -28.90
CA LEU A 636 -16.41 -3.73 -28.53
C LEU A 636 -17.91 -3.52 -28.72
N LYS A 637 -18.46 -2.37 -28.28
CA LYS A 637 -19.88 -2.03 -28.50
C LYS A 637 -20.22 -1.87 -29.98
N ALA A 638 -19.34 -1.25 -30.77
CA ALA A 638 -19.55 -1.02 -32.20
C ALA A 638 -19.48 -2.32 -33.02
N TYR A 639 -18.66 -3.28 -32.59
CA TYR A 639 -18.46 -4.54 -33.29
C TYR A 639 -19.45 -5.64 -32.88
N LEU A 640 -19.96 -5.60 -31.64
CA LEU A 640 -20.81 -6.66 -31.08
C LEU A 640 -21.95 -7.10 -32.03
N PRO A 641 -22.77 -6.21 -32.62
CA PRO A 641 -23.85 -6.63 -33.51
C PRO A 641 -23.35 -7.40 -34.74
N MET A 642 -22.24 -6.95 -35.34
CA MET A 642 -21.63 -7.61 -36.50
C MET A 642 -21.04 -8.97 -36.12
N SER A 643 -20.43 -9.09 -34.93
CA SER A 643 -19.87 -10.37 -34.45
C SER A 643 -20.94 -11.45 -34.27
N ILE A 644 -22.14 -11.06 -33.79
CA ILE A 644 -23.31 -11.95 -33.67
C ILE A 644 -23.76 -12.41 -35.05
N GLY A 645 -23.88 -11.47 -36.00
CA GLY A 645 -24.22 -11.79 -37.40
C GLY A 645 -23.23 -12.77 -38.04
N ILE A 646 -21.92 -12.53 -37.89
CA ILE A 646 -20.87 -13.42 -38.40
C ILE A 646 -20.97 -14.82 -37.78
N THR A 647 -21.23 -14.89 -36.48
CA THR A 647 -21.36 -16.16 -35.75
C THR A 647 -22.59 -16.94 -36.24
N ASN A 648 -23.75 -16.28 -36.35
CA ASN A 648 -24.98 -16.87 -36.86
C ASN A 648 -24.81 -17.36 -38.31
N ALA A 649 -24.13 -16.59 -39.16
CA ALA A 649 -23.81 -16.99 -40.53
C ALA A 649 -22.94 -18.25 -40.59
N SER A 650 -22.01 -18.38 -39.65
CA SER A 650 -21.17 -19.57 -39.56
C SER A 650 -21.90 -20.79 -39.03
N VAL A 651 -22.78 -20.61 -38.03
CA VAL A 651 -23.62 -21.70 -37.50
C VAL A 651 -24.60 -22.18 -38.58
N ALA A 652 -25.17 -21.26 -39.36
CA ALA A 652 -26.04 -21.57 -40.51
C ALA A 652 -25.27 -22.15 -41.72
N GLY A 653 -23.94 -22.33 -41.63
CA GLY A 653 -23.10 -22.85 -42.71
C GLY A 653 -22.93 -21.91 -43.91
N LYS A 654 -23.46 -20.68 -43.84
CA LYS A 654 -23.37 -19.64 -44.89
C LYS A 654 -22.01 -18.94 -44.93
N LEU A 655 -21.23 -19.02 -43.85
CA LEU A 655 -19.90 -18.42 -43.73
C LEU A 655 -18.90 -19.40 -43.11
N LYS A 656 -17.70 -19.50 -43.69
CA LYS A 656 -16.57 -20.24 -43.07
C LYS A 656 -15.43 -19.27 -42.80
N TYR A 657 -14.95 -19.24 -41.57
CA TYR A 657 -13.82 -18.40 -41.16
C TYR A 657 -13.06 -19.05 -40.00
N LEU A 658 -11.81 -18.63 -39.81
CA LEU A 658 -11.05 -18.99 -38.61
C LEU A 658 -11.24 -17.92 -37.54
N VAL A 659 -11.74 -18.31 -36.37
CA VAL A 659 -11.99 -17.40 -35.24
C VAL A 659 -10.73 -16.62 -34.84
N LEU A 660 -9.57 -17.29 -34.86
CA LEU A 660 -8.29 -16.66 -34.54
C LEU A 660 -7.87 -15.58 -35.54
N GLU A 661 -8.11 -15.78 -36.85
CA GLU A 661 -7.79 -14.76 -37.86
C GLU A 661 -8.72 -13.55 -37.78
N LEU A 662 -10.02 -13.78 -37.53
CA LEU A 662 -10.98 -12.70 -37.35
C LEU A 662 -10.65 -11.86 -36.11
N LYS A 663 -10.27 -12.53 -35.01
CA LYS A 663 -9.81 -11.85 -33.80
C LYS A 663 -8.54 -11.04 -34.05
N ALA A 664 -7.58 -11.59 -34.81
CA ALA A 664 -6.39 -10.85 -35.21
C ALA A 664 -6.72 -9.61 -36.09
N ALA A 665 -7.71 -9.73 -36.98
CA ALA A 665 -8.19 -8.60 -37.79
C ALA A 665 -8.89 -7.52 -36.94
N GLU A 666 -9.70 -7.92 -35.96
CA GLU A 666 -10.31 -7.01 -34.97
C GLU A 666 -9.23 -6.27 -34.17
N ASP A 667 -8.26 -7.01 -33.64
CA ASP A 667 -7.13 -6.48 -32.88
C ASP A 667 -6.24 -5.54 -33.72
N ALA A 668 -6.14 -5.76 -35.04
CA ALA A 668 -5.35 -4.90 -35.92
C ALA A 668 -5.95 -3.50 -36.08
N TYR A 669 -7.28 -3.36 -36.07
CA TYR A 669 -7.95 -2.08 -36.34
C TYR A 669 -7.45 -0.91 -35.48
N PRO A 670 -7.48 -0.94 -34.13
CA PRO A 670 -7.00 0.17 -33.32
C PRO A 670 -5.47 0.38 -33.35
N ARG A 671 -4.72 -0.55 -33.96
CA ARG A 671 -3.26 -0.46 -34.12
C ARG A 671 -2.87 0.20 -35.47
N GLU A 672 -3.80 0.27 -36.42
CA GLU A 672 -3.59 0.91 -37.72
C GLU A 672 -3.65 2.43 -37.65
N ARG A 673 -2.69 3.11 -38.28
CA ARG A 673 -2.58 4.57 -38.16
C ARG A 673 -3.79 5.29 -38.75
N GLY A 674 -4.36 4.80 -39.85
CA GLY A 674 -5.56 5.38 -40.46
C GLY A 674 -6.76 5.35 -39.52
N ALA A 675 -6.99 4.21 -38.85
CA ALA A 675 -8.06 4.06 -37.86
C ALA A 675 -7.83 4.91 -36.61
N GLN A 676 -6.59 5.00 -36.11
CA GLN A 676 -6.25 5.85 -34.97
C GLN A 676 -6.57 7.32 -35.23
N LEU A 677 -6.20 7.83 -36.40
CA LEU A 677 -6.50 9.20 -36.80
C LEU A 677 -8.02 9.45 -36.88
N GLU A 678 -8.78 8.48 -37.39
CA GLU A 678 -10.23 8.59 -37.46
C GLU A 678 -10.88 8.56 -36.08
N LEU A 679 -10.46 7.64 -35.20
CA LEU A 679 -10.96 7.54 -33.83
C LEU A 679 -10.68 8.84 -33.06
N ALA A 680 -9.49 9.43 -33.23
CA ALA A 680 -9.18 10.74 -32.66
C ALA A 680 -10.12 11.84 -33.20
N ARG A 681 -10.39 11.85 -34.51
CA ARG A 681 -11.34 12.81 -35.12
C ARG A 681 -12.75 12.65 -34.54
N GLN A 682 -13.25 11.42 -34.45
CA GLN A 682 -14.57 11.12 -33.89
C GLN A 682 -14.70 11.61 -32.45
N LYS A 683 -13.69 11.37 -31.60
CA LYS A 683 -13.64 11.89 -30.22
C LYS A 683 -13.67 13.41 -30.16
N MET A 684 -12.93 14.07 -31.05
CA MET A 684 -12.92 15.52 -31.13
C MET A 684 -14.28 16.08 -31.56
N GLN A 685 -14.93 15.46 -32.55
CA GLN A 685 -16.28 15.82 -32.99
C GLN A 685 -17.33 15.60 -31.88
N GLN A 686 -17.22 14.52 -31.10
CA GLN A 686 -18.06 14.28 -29.93
C GLN A 686 -17.89 15.40 -28.88
N ALA A 687 -16.65 15.82 -28.61
CA ALA A 687 -16.37 16.94 -27.70
C ALA A 687 -16.95 18.27 -28.21
N ILE A 688 -16.80 18.56 -29.50
CA ILE A 688 -17.37 19.76 -30.15
C ILE A 688 -18.89 19.76 -30.07
N ALA A 689 -19.55 18.64 -30.36
CA ALA A 689 -21.00 18.50 -30.25
C ALA A 689 -21.51 18.68 -28.80
N ALA A 690 -20.67 18.35 -27.82
CA ALA A 690 -20.92 18.60 -26.40
C ALA A 690 -20.66 20.06 -25.98
N GLY A 691 -20.07 20.88 -26.84
CA GLY A 691 -19.86 22.32 -26.64
C GLY A 691 -18.41 22.73 -26.33
N ASP A 692 -17.41 21.87 -26.59
CA ASP A 692 -16.00 22.18 -26.37
C ASP A 692 -15.41 23.08 -27.48
N VAL A 693 -15.27 24.37 -27.20
CA VAL A 693 -14.66 25.34 -28.14
C VAL A 693 -13.17 25.05 -28.34
N ALA A 694 -12.45 24.62 -27.30
CA ALA A 694 -11.03 24.32 -27.41
C ALA A 694 -10.78 23.03 -28.21
N ALA A 695 -11.71 22.07 -28.20
CA ALA A 695 -11.69 20.93 -29.12
C ALA A 695 -11.80 21.39 -30.59
N GLN A 696 -12.66 22.37 -30.89
CA GLN A 696 -12.79 22.93 -32.24
C GLN A 696 -11.51 23.62 -32.70
N THR A 697 -10.92 24.47 -31.84
CA THR A 697 -9.64 25.13 -32.11
C THR A 697 -8.55 24.10 -32.40
N ARG A 698 -8.46 23.08 -31.55
CA ARG A 698 -7.44 22.04 -31.68
C ARG A 698 -7.63 21.17 -32.93
N LEU A 699 -8.87 20.85 -33.30
CA LEU A 699 -9.17 20.15 -34.56
C LEU A 699 -8.73 20.96 -35.77
N ASN A 700 -9.00 22.28 -35.77
CA ASN A 700 -8.60 23.16 -36.86
C ASN A 700 -7.07 23.26 -36.98
N GLU A 701 -6.35 23.29 -35.86
CA GLU A 701 -4.89 23.22 -35.84
C GLU A 701 -4.37 21.92 -36.46
N TRP A 702 -4.97 20.77 -36.11
CA TRP A 702 -4.61 19.46 -36.67
C TRP A 702 -4.88 19.36 -38.17
N LEU A 703 -5.93 20.00 -38.67
CA LEU A 703 -6.20 20.08 -40.11
C LEU A 703 -5.22 21.00 -40.81
N ALA A 704 -4.93 22.18 -40.23
CA ALA A 704 -4.04 23.18 -40.81
C ALA A 704 -2.58 22.72 -40.88
N ASN A 705 -2.11 21.98 -39.87
CA ASN A 705 -0.74 21.45 -39.82
C ASN A 705 -0.58 20.08 -40.51
N GLY A 706 -1.66 19.52 -41.08
CA GLY A 706 -1.65 18.24 -41.77
C GLY A 706 -1.57 16.99 -40.87
N THR A 707 -1.77 17.12 -39.56
CA THR A 707 -1.86 15.96 -38.63
C THR A 707 -3.09 15.10 -38.93
N LEU A 708 -4.19 15.75 -39.35
CA LEU A 708 -5.41 15.10 -39.84
C LEU A 708 -5.76 15.62 -41.23
N THR A 709 -6.32 14.75 -42.06
CA THR A 709 -6.97 15.11 -43.32
C THR A 709 -8.42 15.53 -43.07
N GLU A 710 -9.07 16.23 -44.02
CA GLU A 710 -10.49 16.64 -43.88
C GLU A 710 -11.46 15.45 -43.77
N LYS A 711 -11.11 14.30 -44.36
CA LYS A 711 -11.88 13.04 -44.31
C LYS A 711 -10.94 11.85 -44.15
N ALA A 712 -11.50 10.69 -43.76
CA ALA A 712 -10.75 9.43 -43.76
C ALA A 712 -10.13 9.21 -45.14
N THR A 713 -8.85 8.83 -45.18
CA THR A 713 -8.15 8.57 -46.45
C THR A 713 -8.75 7.37 -47.17
N GLU A 714 -9.26 6.40 -46.40
CA GLU A 714 -9.89 5.19 -46.91
C GLU A 714 -11.14 4.88 -46.08
N LYS A 715 -12.20 4.42 -46.75
CA LYS A 715 -13.49 4.10 -46.12
C LYS A 715 -13.39 3.02 -45.04
N ARG A 716 -12.45 2.08 -45.16
CA ARG A 716 -12.23 1.01 -44.17
C ARG A 716 -11.87 1.52 -42.77
N PHE A 717 -11.33 2.74 -42.66
CA PHE A 717 -10.96 3.34 -41.38
C PHE A 717 -12.10 4.11 -40.71
N GLU A 718 -13.22 4.35 -41.39
CA GLU A 718 -14.35 5.11 -40.84
C GLU A 718 -15.05 4.37 -39.68
N HIS A 719 -15.04 3.04 -39.70
CA HIS A 719 -15.69 2.22 -38.69
C HIS A 719 -15.11 0.79 -38.68
N ILE A 720 -15.05 0.16 -37.50
CA ILE A 720 -14.54 -1.23 -37.36
C ILE A 720 -15.32 -2.22 -38.24
N GLN A 721 -16.61 -1.98 -38.47
CA GLN A 721 -17.43 -2.80 -39.35
C GLN A 721 -16.96 -2.74 -40.82
N TYR A 722 -16.51 -1.57 -41.29
CA TYR A 722 -15.96 -1.44 -42.65
C TYR A 722 -14.60 -2.12 -42.76
N TRP A 723 -13.78 -2.02 -41.70
CA TRP A 723 -12.50 -2.74 -41.61
C TRP A 723 -12.69 -4.26 -41.70
N ILE A 724 -13.62 -4.82 -40.93
CA ILE A 724 -13.91 -6.26 -40.96
C ILE A 724 -14.53 -6.68 -42.29
N SER A 725 -15.40 -5.85 -42.87
CA SER A 725 -15.94 -6.11 -44.21
C SER A 725 -14.86 -6.12 -45.28
N ASP A 726 -13.88 -5.21 -45.21
CA ASP A 726 -12.71 -5.18 -46.09
C ASP A 726 -11.83 -6.43 -45.93
N TYR A 727 -11.61 -6.88 -44.68
CA TYR A 727 -10.91 -8.14 -44.39
C TYR A 727 -11.58 -9.35 -45.08
N PHE A 728 -12.90 -9.48 -45.00
CA PHE A 728 -13.63 -10.54 -45.70
C PHE A 728 -13.61 -10.36 -47.22
N ALA A 729 -13.74 -9.14 -47.71
CA ALA A 729 -13.69 -8.84 -49.15
C ALA A 729 -12.35 -9.23 -49.77
N GLN A 730 -11.23 -8.98 -49.08
CA GLN A 730 -9.89 -9.42 -49.51
C GLN A 730 -9.77 -10.95 -49.61
N LYS A 731 -10.60 -11.69 -48.86
CA LYS A 731 -10.71 -13.16 -48.93
C LYS A 731 -11.80 -13.65 -49.89
N GLY A 732 -12.37 -12.76 -50.71
CA GLY A 732 -13.39 -13.09 -51.69
C GLY A 732 -14.79 -13.31 -51.09
N VAL A 733 -15.03 -12.89 -49.85
CA VAL A 733 -16.30 -13.06 -49.15
C VAL A 733 -17.07 -11.74 -49.12
N ASN A 734 -18.27 -11.74 -49.68
CA ASN A 734 -19.20 -10.61 -49.56
C ASN A 734 -19.99 -10.72 -48.25
N LEU A 735 -19.38 -10.26 -47.16
CA LEU A 735 -20.00 -10.35 -45.83
C LEU A 735 -21.35 -9.64 -45.76
N HIS A 736 -21.50 -8.49 -46.44
CA HIS A 736 -22.74 -7.71 -46.43
C HIS A 736 -23.93 -8.50 -46.99
N ALA A 737 -23.74 -9.17 -48.13
CA ALA A 737 -24.78 -10.00 -48.73
C ALA A 737 -25.18 -11.18 -47.83
N ILE A 738 -24.20 -11.82 -47.18
CA ILE A 738 -24.43 -12.97 -46.29
C ILE A 738 -25.23 -12.54 -45.05
N LEU A 739 -24.88 -11.40 -44.44
CA LEU A 739 -25.59 -10.91 -43.26
C LEU A 739 -27.01 -10.43 -43.58
N GLN A 740 -27.23 -9.81 -44.74
CA GLN A 740 -28.58 -9.44 -45.20
C GLN A 740 -29.47 -10.65 -45.48
N ASP A 741 -28.90 -11.73 -46.02
CA ASP A 741 -29.59 -13.00 -46.31
C ASP A 741 -29.93 -13.82 -45.04
N ILE A 742 -29.45 -13.40 -43.87
CA ILE A 742 -29.80 -13.96 -42.56
C ILE A 742 -30.81 -13.06 -41.84
N GLU A 743 -30.82 -11.77 -42.15
CA GLU A 743 -31.81 -10.80 -41.66
C GLU A 743 -33.14 -10.84 -42.43
N SER A 744 -33.22 -11.48 -43.61
CA SER A 744 -34.49 -11.69 -44.33
C SER A 744 -35.21 -12.95 -43.81
N PRO A 745 -36.39 -12.82 -43.16
CA PRO A 745 -37.16 -13.96 -42.69
C PRO A 745 -38.04 -14.48 -43.83
N ASP A 746 -37.62 -15.56 -44.47
CA ASP A 746 -38.56 -16.53 -45.05
C ASP A 746 -38.74 -17.62 -43.98
N ASP A 747 -39.55 -17.32 -42.96
CA ASP A 747 -40.29 -18.30 -42.15
C ASP A 747 -41.11 -17.52 -41.11
N GLU A 748 -42.38 -17.28 -41.46
CA GLU A 748 -43.39 -16.60 -40.65
C GLU A 748 -43.99 -17.58 -39.60
N ASP A 749 -43.15 -18.35 -38.91
CA ASP A 749 -43.56 -19.23 -37.80
C ASP A 749 -43.27 -18.54 -36.45
N ASP A 750 -44.25 -17.73 -36.05
CA ASP A 750 -44.69 -17.38 -34.69
C ASP A 750 -43.69 -17.62 -33.53
N VAL A 751 -42.76 -16.67 -33.34
CA VAL A 751 -42.25 -16.34 -32.00
C VAL A 751 -42.97 -15.08 -31.52
N THR A 752 -44.15 -15.29 -30.94
CA THR A 752 -44.89 -14.27 -30.22
C THR A 752 -44.05 -13.78 -29.03
N PHE A 753 -43.49 -12.57 -29.16
CA PHE A 753 -43.06 -11.80 -27.99
C PHE A 753 -44.32 -11.47 -27.18
N HIS A 754 -44.54 -12.19 -26.08
CA HIS A 754 -45.47 -11.73 -25.05
C HIS A 754 -44.91 -10.42 -24.44
N GLU A 755 -45.40 -9.28 -24.92
CA GLU A 755 -45.39 -8.04 -24.14
C GLU A 755 -46.19 -8.30 -22.86
N ASN A 756 -45.49 -8.65 -21.78
CA ASN A 756 -46.09 -8.76 -20.47
C ASN A 756 -46.43 -7.35 -19.96
N ALA A 757 -47.71 -6.98 -20.13
CA ALA A 757 -48.35 -5.76 -19.64
C ALA A 757 -48.45 -5.66 -18.10
N ALA A 758 -47.44 -6.15 -17.38
CA ALA A 758 -47.35 -6.08 -15.92
C ALA A 758 -46.37 -5.01 -15.41
N TYR A 759 -45.61 -4.34 -16.29
CA TYR A 759 -44.68 -3.28 -15.87
C TYR A 759 -45.25 -1.85 -15.92
N SER A 760 -46.50 -1.67 -16.37
CA SER A 760 -47.15 -0.36 -16.54
C SER A 760 -48.01 0.09 -15.36
N ALA A 761 -47.94 -0.57 -14.20
CA ALA A 761 -48.82 -0.29 -13.05
C ALA A 761 -48.13 0.24 -11.79
N HIS A 762 -46.84 0.56 -11.82
CA HIS A 762 -46.12 1.10 -10.64
C HIS A 762 -45.39 2.43 -10.85
N LEU A 763 -45.87 3.26 -11.79
CA LEU A 763 -45.46 4.67 -11.90
C LEU A 763 -46.70 5.55 -12.02
N ALA A 764 -47.49 5.58 -10.96
CA ALA A 764 -48.46 6.63 -10.70
C ALA A 764 -48.38 6.94 -9.19
N ASP A 765 -47.55 7.94 -8.89
CA ASP A 765 -47.64 8.86 -7.74
C ASP A 765 -46.23 9.38 -7.43
N ASP A 766 -45.86 10.46 -8.11
CA ASP A 766 -45.26 11.67 -7.51
C ASP A 766 -44.92 12.64 -8.64
N ASP A 767 -45.88 13.53 -8.93
CA ASP A 767 -45.67 14.78 -9.63
C ASP A 767 -44.91 15.73 -8.68
N ASP A 768 -43.65 16.04 -9.00
CA ASP A 768 -43.16 17.42 -9.13
C ASP A 768 -41.64 17.44 -9.30
N VAL A 769 -41.19 18.02 -10.43
CA VAL A 769 -39.97 18.82 -10.65
C VAL A 769 -39.57 18.76 -12.13
N ALA A 770 -39.89 19.86 -12.82
CA ALA A 770 -39.27 20.45 -14.01
C ALA A 770 -38.73 19.53 -15.15
N LYS A 771 -39.44 19.58 -16.30
CA LYS A 771 -38.96 19.13 -17.62
C LYS A 771 -37.65 19.82 -18.05
N PRO A 772 -36.69 19.08 -18.63
CA PRO A 772 -36.17 19.45 -19.96
C PRO A 772 -35.81 18.20 -20.81
N ALA A 773 -35.55 18.21 -22.12
CA ALA A 773 -35.78 19.08 -23.27
C ALA A 773 -35.46 18.22 -24.52
N ALA A 774 -36.23 18.37 -25.61
CA ALA A 774 -35.99 18.10 -27.04
C ALA A 774 -35.01 17.03 -27.63
N TRP A 775 -34.14 16.33 -26.90
CA TRP A 775 -33.13 15.41 -27.50
C TRP A 775 -33.67 14.00 -27.82
N LYS A 776 -34.69 13.52 -27.09
CA LYS A 776 -35.35 12.22 -27.37
C LYS A 776 -36.16 12.18 -28.67
N LYS A 777 -36.43 13.32 -29.33
CA LYS A 777 -37.06 13.36 -30.66
C LYS A 777 -36.07 13.22 -31.81
N TRP A 778 -34.79 13.52 -31.61
CA TRP A 778 -33.75 13.38 -32.64
C TRP A 778 -33.16 11.96 -32.73
N ALA A 779 -33.11 11.22 -31.62
CA ALA A 779 -32.59 9.85 -31.58
C ALA A 779 -33.42 8.84 -32.40
N LYS A 780 -34.73 9.07 -32.58
CA LYS A 780 -35.60 8.23 -33.43
C LYS A 780 -35.45 8.51 -34.93
N TRP A 781 -35.00 9.70 -35.33
CA TRP A 781 -34.82 10.06 -36.74
C TRP A 781 -33.44 9.69 -37.30
N VAL A 782 -32.40 9.64 -36.46
CA VAL A 782 -31.05 9.23 -36.88
C VAL A 782 -30.97 7.71 -37.17
N LEU A 783 -31.70 6.89 -36.41
CA LEU A 783 -31.78 5.44 -36.64
C LEU A 783 -32.51 5.09 -37.95
N ALA A 784 -33.49 5.90 -38.37
CA ALA A 784 -34.21 5.71 -39.63
C ALA A 784 -33.45 6.26 -40.86
N MET A 785 -32.65 7.33 -40.70
CA MET A 785 -31.93 7.95 -41.82
C MET A 785 -30.68 7.18 -42.25
N VAL A 786 -29.99 6.50 -41.33
CA VAL A 786 -28.80 5.67 -41.64
C VAL A 786 -29.19 4.40 -42.41
N LEU A 787 -30.40 3.89 -42.22
CA LEU A 787 -30.92 2.72 -42.94
C LEU A 787 -31.51 3.05 -44.33
N ILE A 788 -31.96 4.29 -44.58
CA ILE A 788 -32.66 4.66 -45.82
C ILE A 788 -31.74 5.32 -46.87
N TYR A 789 -30.63 5.97 -46.49
CA TYR A 789 -29.79 6.71 -47.45
C TYR A 789 -28.59 5.94 -48.02
N GLY A 790 -28.32 4.73 -47.54
CA GLY A 790 -27.19 3.89 -48.00
C GLY A 790 -27.49 3.00 -49.21
N ILE A 791 -28.76 2.82 -49.60
CA ILE A 791 -29.17 1.82 -50.60
C ILE A 791 -30.10 2.45 -51.65
N LYS A 792 -29.59 3.44 -52.40
CA LYS A 792 -30.30 3.91 -53.61
C LYS A 792 -29.40 4.59 -54.64
N THR A 793 -28.24 4.03 -54.95
CA THR A 793 -27.55 4.30 -56.23
C THR A 793 -26.63 3.13 -56.57
N CYS A 794 -27.21 2.05 -57.11
CA CYS A 794 -26.62 1.20 -58.14
C CYS A 794 -27.59 0.06 -58.49
N ALA A 795 -27.66 -0.28 -59.77
CA ALA A 795 -28.35 -1.41 -60.38
C ALA A 795 -29.88 -1.29 -60.57
N LEU A 796 -30.25 -0.50 -61.59
CA LEU A 796 -31.31 -0.83 -62.53
C LEU A 796 -30.88 -2.03 -63.40
N ASP A 797 -31.87 -2.80 -63.86
CA ASP A 797 -31.85 -3.86 -64.88
C ASP A 797 -31.17 -5.21 -64.57
N TYR A 798 -31.99 -6.21 -64.21
CA TYR A 798 -32.12 -7.41 -65.03
C TYR A 798 -33.44 -8.15 -64.76
N GLN A 799 -34.14 -8.45 -65.85
CA GLN A 799 -35.49 -9.01 -65.92
C GLN A 799 -35.50 -10.54 -65.95
N SER A 800 -36.53 -11.10 -65.30
CA SER A 800 -37.48 -12.10 -65.82
C SER A 800 -37.17 -13.61 -65.78
N SER A 801 -38.28 -14.32 -65.49
CA SER A 801 -38.63 -15.72 -65.77
C SER A 801 -38.09 -16.76 -64.77
N ARG A 802 -38.86 -17.71 -64.21
CA ARG A 802 -40.15 -18.29 -64.64
C ARG A 802 -40.79 -19.18 -63.54
N GLN A 803 -42.12 -19.10 -63.44
CA GLN A 803 -43.15 -20.15 -63.25
C GLN A 803 -43.19 -21.07 -62.00
N GLN A 804 -44.26 -20.87 -61.20
CA GLN A 804 -45.02 -21.89 -60.48
C GLN A 804 -45.79 -22.82 -61.45
N PRO A 805 -46.31 -23.97 -60.96
CA PRO A 805 -47.75 -23.99 -60.66
C PRO A 805 -48.15 -24.71 -59.36
N GLU A 806 -49.39 -24.39 -58.99
CA GLU A 806 -50.18 -24.69 -57.79
C GLU A 806 -50.57 -26.17 -57.61
N ASN A 807 -50.88 -26.54 -56.35
CA ASN A 807 -52.17 -27.15 -56.01
C ASN A 807 -52.48 -27.02 -54.51
N ALA A 808 -53.69 -26.56 -54.24
CA ALA A 808 -54.24 -26.25 -52.94
C ALA A 808 -55.07 -27.41 -52.34
N VAL A 809 -55.33 -27.35 -51.03
CA VAL A 809 -56.67 -27.16 -50.43
C VAL A 809 -56.78 -27.79 -49.01
N SER A 810 -56.96 -26.88 -48.03
CA SER A 810 -57.88 -26.88 -46.87
C SER A 810 -57.63 -27.74 -45.63
N GLY A 811 -57.58 -27.05 -44.47
CA GLY A 811 -57.87 -27.55 -43.14
C GLY A 811 -58.06 -26.40 -42.14
N SER A 812 -59.28 -26.22 -41.65
CA SER A 812 -59.76 -25.09 -40.84
C SER A 812 -59.51 -25.21 -39.32
N LEU A 813 -59.05 -24.11 -38.72
CA LEU A 813 -59.39 -23.51 -37.41
C LEU A 813 -60.51 -24.17 -36.56
N GLN A 814 -60.21 -24.53 -35.30
CA GLN A 814 -60.65 -23.85 -34.05
C GLN A 814 -60.54 -24.71 -32.77
N THR A 815 -59.72 -24.19 -31.84
CA THR A 815 -59.93 -24.04 -30.38
C THR A 815 -60.99 -24.86 -29.64
N GLN A 816 -60.60 -25.44 -28.50
CA GLN A 816 -61.43 -25.37 -27.29
C GLN A 816 -60.61 -25.49 -25.99
N SER A 817 -60.99 -24.63 -25.05
CA SER A 817 -60.42 -24.34 -23.74
C SER A 817 -61.10 -25.11 -22.61
N ALA A 818 -60.31 -25.48 -21.59
CA ALA A 818 -60.54 -25.50 -20.13
C ALA A 818 -61.80 -26.22 -19.56
N PRO A 819 -61.70 -26.96 -18.42
CA PRO A 819 -61.67 -26.28 -17.12
C PRO A 819 -60.95 -26.98 -15.94
N LYS A 820 -60.24 -26.15 -15.16
CA LYS A 820 -60.33 -25.89 -13.70
C LYS A 820 -60.99 -26.92 -12.70
N ILE A 821 -60.18 -27.18 -11.65
CA ILE A 821 -60.36 -27.28 -10.17
C ILE A 821 -60.74 -28.57 -9.39
N THR A 822 -59.78 -28.96 -8.49
CA THR A 822 -59.88 -29.38 -7.05
C THR A 822 -60.62 -30.68 -6.66
N PRO A 823 -60.46 -31.19 -5.41
CA PRO A 823 -59.24 -31.74 -4.82
C PRO A 823 -59.54 -33.10 -4.14
N THR A 824 -58.67 -34.11 -4.20
CA THR A 824 -58.81 -35.23 -3.25
C THR A 824 -57.51 -36.01 -3.12
N ALA A 825 -56.90 -35.92 -1.95
CA ALA A 825 -56.00 -36.96 -1.46
C ALA A 825 -56.02 -36.97 0.07
N GLU A 826 -56.32 -38.13 0.64
CA GLU A 826 -55.80 -38.65 1.90
C GLU A 826 -56.05 -40.18 1.90
N PRO A 827 -55.31 -40.98 2.70
CA PRO A 827 -53.89 -40.91 3.04
C PRO A 827 -53.19 -42.29 2.98
N ALA A 828 -51.86 -42.35 2.87
CA ALA A 828 -51.10 -43.53 3.33
C ALA A 828 -49.62 -43.21 3.61
N ASP A 829 -49.32 -43.32 4.91
CA ASP A 829 -48.09 -43.66 5.61
C ASP A 829 -46.83 -42.78 5.61
N MET A 830 -46.47 -42.49 6.86
CA MET A 830 -45.37 -41.68 7.36
C MET A 830 -44.01 -42.36 7.19
N ALA A 831 -43.03 -41.60 6.72
CA ALA A 831 -41.63 -41.75 7.11
C ALA A 831 -41.09 -40.38 7.56
N ALA A 832 -40.54 -40.33 8.77
CA ALA A 832 -40.06 -39.12 9.44
C ALA A 832 -38.92 -38.42 8.67
N PRO A 833 -38.77 -37.07 8.81
CA PRO A 833 -37.80 -36.30 8.03
C PRO A 833 -36.37 -36.53 8.54
N LYS A 834 -35.44 -36.84 7.62
CA LYS A 834 -34.00 -36.91 7.88
C LYS A 834 -33.47 -35.49 8.15
N THR A 835 -32.91 -35.26 9.33
CA THR A 835 -32.16 -34.04 9.68
C THR A 835 -30.68 -34.15 9.25
N ALA A 836 -30.09 -33.01 8.89
CA ALA A 836 -28.73 -32.84 8.36
C ALA A 836 -27.57 -33.21 9.32
N GLN A 837 -27.84 -33.93 10.41
CA GLN A 837 -26.82 -34.42 11.35
C GLN A 837 -26.38 -35.87 11.07
N ALA A 838 -27.00 -36.56 10.11
CA ALA A 838 -26.71 -37.96 9.78
C ALA A 838 -25.82 -38.18 8.53
N VAL A 839 -25.41 -37.11 7.83
CA VAL A 839 -24.50 -37.21 6.67
C VAL A 839 -23.24 -36.44 7.01
N GLY A 840 -22.17 -37.17 7.38
CA GLY A 840 -20.84 -36.59 7.55
C GLY A 840 -20.35 -35.91 6.25
N ASN A 841 -19.30 -35.09 6.34
CA ASN A 841 -18.75 -34.25 5.25
C ASN A 841 -18.23 -34.98 3.98
N GLN A 842 -18.67 -36.20 3.68
CA GLN A 842 -18.36 -36.92 2.45
C GLN A 842 -19.67 -37.38 1.80
N ALA A 843 -20.08 -36.71 0.72
CA ALA A 843 -21.24 -37.10 -0.09
C ALA A 843 -20.95 -38.44 -0.79
N VAL A 844 -21.85 -39.42 -0.66
CA VAL A 844 -21.70 -40.76 -1.28
C VAL A 844 -22.54 -40.89 -2.56
N SER A 845 -23.42 -39.92 -2.87
CA SER A 845 -24.22 -39.86 -4.09
C SER A 845 -24.38 -38.43 -4.63
N ALA A 846 -24.73 -38.29 -5.92
CA ALA A 846 -25.01 -37.00 -6.55
C ALA A 846 -26.22 -36.28 -5.91
N GLU A 847 -27.22 -37.03 -5.45
CA GLU A 847 -28.39 -36.49 -4.74
C GLU A 847 -28.00 -35.90 -3.38
N ASP A 848 -27.15 -36.58 -2.61
CA ASP A 848 -26.64 -36.07 -1.33
C ASP A 848 -25.77 -34.82 -1.54
N ALA A 849 -24.95 -34.79 -2.60
CA ALA A 849 -24.09 -33.65 -2.93
C ALA A 849 -24.90 -32.40 -3.29
N VAL A 850 -25.96 -32.55 -4.10
CA VAL A 850 -26.88 -31.45 -4.43
C VAL A 850 -27.64 -30.99 -3.21
N PHE A 851 -28.14 -31.91 -2.39
CA PHE A 851 -28.86 -31.56 -1.14
C PHE A 851 -27.99 -30.78 -0.16
N ILE A 852 -26.72 -31.19 0.04
CA ILE A 852 -25.78 -30.47 0.91
C ILE A 852 -25.45 -29.09 0.34
N LEU A 853 -25.26 -28.98 -0.98
CA LEU A 853 -24.99 -27.69 -1.60
C LEU A 853 -26.19 -26.74 -1.43
N GLN A 854 -27.42 -27.21 -1.65
CA GLN A 854 -28.65 -26.41 -1.50
C GLN A 854 -28.78 -25.78 -0.10
N GLN A 855 -28.32 -26.45 0.96
CA GLN A 855 -28.31 -25.89 2.33
C GLN A 855 -27.30 -24.74 2.52
N LYS A 856 -26.33 -24.61 1.60
CA LYS A 856 -25.28 -23.59 1.63
C LYS A 856 -25.51 -22.47 0.60
N LEU A 857 -26.57 -22.55 -0.21
CA LEU A 857 -26.94 -21.54 -1.19
C LEU A 857 -27.71 -20.36 -0.55
N PRO A 858 -27.61 -19.14 -1.11
CA PRO A 858 -26.81 -18.78 -2.28
C PRO A 858 -25.32 -18.60 -1.96
N LEU A 859 -24.45 -18.91 -2.93
CA LEU A 859 -23.00 -18.74 -2.81
C LEU A 859 -22.51 -17.64 -3.75
N THR A 860 -21.79 -16.65 -3.22
CA THR A 860 -21.08 -15.62 -4.01
C THR A 860 -19.63 -16.04 -4.24
N LEU A 861 -19.20 -16.09 -5.50
CA LEU A 861 -17.99 -16.81 -5.91
C LEU A 861 -16.83 -15.90 -6.34
N PHE A 862 -15.60 -16.45 -6.21
CA PHE A 862 -14.21 -16.06 -6.59
C PHE A 862 -13.84 -14.59 -6.91
N THR A 863 -14.72 -13.80 -7.50
CA THR A 863 -14.52 -12.38 -7.83
C THR A 863 -15.61 -11.46 -7.26
N GLY A 864 -16.63 -12.01 -6.58
CA GLY A 864 -17.80 -11.28 -6.07
C GLY A 864 -18.92 -11.08 -7.12
N TYR A 865 -18.70 -11.49 -8.37
CA TYR A 865 -19.59 -11.22 -9.51
C TYR A 865 -20.51 -12.38 -9.90
N HIS A 866 -20.27 -13.61 -9.44
CA HIS A 866 -21.11 -14.77 -9.76
C HIS A 866 -21.83 -15.27 -8.51
N GLU A 867 -23.13 -15.51 -8.62
CA GLU A 867 -23.99 -15.98 -7.55
C GLU A 867 -24.65 -17.30 -7.94
N ILE A 868 -24.36 -18.40 -7.25
CA ILE A 868 -25.10 -19.65 -7.44
C ILE A 868 -26.39 -19.52 -6.65
N ARG A 869 -27.52 -19.61 -7.35
CA ARG A 869 -28.86 -19.47 -6.78
C ARG A 869 -29.58 -20.79 -6.58
N GLY A 870 -29.18 -21.81 -7.33
CA GLY A 870 -29.82 -23.11 -7.34
C GLY A 870 -28.85 -24.21 -7.71
N ALA A 871 -29.18 -25.40 -7.26
CA ALA A 871 -28.55 -26.64 -7.71
C ALA A 871 -29.67 -27.66 -7.86
N ARG A 872 -29.71 -28.42 -8.95
CA ARG A 872 -30.71 -29.47 -9.18
C ARG A 872 -30.10 -30.65 -9.91
N LEU A 873 -30.64 -31.84 -9.68
CA LEU A 873 -30.26 -33.05 -10.41
C LEU A 873 -31.35 -33.34 -11.44
N GLU A 874 -31.02 -33.29 -12.72
CA GLU A 874 -31.94 -33.60 -13.82
C GLU A 874 -31.30 -34.64 -14.74
N GLN A 875 -31.98 -35.76 -14.95
CA GLN A 875 -31.53 -36.84 -15.86
C GLN A 875 -30.11 -37.37 -15.59
N GLY A 876 -29.65 -37.33 -14.33
CA GLY A 876 -28.31 -37.79 -13.95
C GLY A 876 -27.21 -36.72 -14.05
N ASN A 877 -27.52 -35.52 -14.54
CA ASN A 877 -26.61 -34.38 -14.59
C ASN A 877 -26.92 -33.38 -13.47
N ILE A 878 -25.87 -32.84 -12.86
CA ILE A 878 -25.99 -31.80 -11.85
C ILE A 878 -26.01 -30.45 -12.57
N TRP A 879 -27.12 -29.72 -12.43
CA TRP A 879 -27.29 -28.37 -12.92
C TRP A 879 -27.08 -27.36 -11.81
N LEU A 880 -26.19 -26.39 -12.04
CA LEU A 880 -25.95 -25.27 -11.14
C LEU A 880 -26.48 -23.99 -11.79
N ASP A 881 -27.45 -23.36 -11.13
CA ASP A 881 -28.05 -22.11 -11.58
C ASP A 881 -27.17 -20.94 -11.14
N LEU A 882 -26.45 -20.37 -12.11
CA LEU A 882 -25.53 -19.28 -11.91
C LEU A 882 -26.16 -17.97 -12.36
N HIS A 883 -26.08 -16.93 -11.54
CA HIS A 883 -26.34 -15.57 -11.94
C HIS A 883 -25.01 -14.82 -12.11
N ASP A 884 -24.73 -14.38 -13.34
CA ASP A 884 -23.53 -13.59 -13.65
C ASP A 884 -23.87 -12.09 -13.66
N LYS A 885 -23.26 -11.33 -12.75
CA LYS A 885 -23.47 -9.89 -12.59
C LYS A 885 -22.64 -9.06 -13.58
N ASN A 886 -21.76 -9.67 -14.37
CA ASN A 886 -21.00 -8.99 -15.42
C ASN A 886 -21.81 -8.81 -16.72
N ARG A 887 -21.42 -7.81 -17.54
CA ARG A 887 -22.05 -7.48 -18.83
C ARG A 887 -21.64 -8.39 -20.00
N GLY A 888 -20.91 -9.48 -19.76
CA GLY A 888 -20.40 -10.39 -20.78
C GLY A 888 -20.80 -11.83 -20.52
N MET A 889 -20.73 -12.69 -21.55
CA MET A 889 -20.92 -14.13 -21.38
C MET A 889 -19.67 -14.76 -20.73
N MET A 890 -19.88 -15.63 -19.75
CA MET A 890 -18.86 -16.42 -19.08
C MET A 890 -18.23 -17.40 -20.07
N SER A 891 -16.90 -17.41 -20.13
CA SER A 891 -16.18 -18.39 -20.95
C SER A 891 -16.21 -19.78 -20.30
N ILE A 892 -16.14 -20.84 -21.11
CA ILE A 892 -16.02 -22.23 -20.64
C ILE A 892 -14.83 -22.39 -19.68
N GLN A 893 -13.74 -21.66 -19.93
CA GLN A 893 -12.53 -21.71 -19.10
C GLN A 893 -12.75 -21.05 -17.71
N ALA A 894 -13.52 -19.97 -17.65
CA ALA A 894 -13.93 -19.36 -16.38
C ALA A 894 -14.89 -20.26 -15.60
N ALA A 895 -15.86 -20.88 -16.29
CA ALA A 895 -16.79 -21.85 -15.70
C ALA A 895 -16.06 -23.06 -15.10
N ARG A 896 -15.06 -23.60 -15.81
CA ARG A 896 -14.18 -24.67 -15.31
C ARG A 896 -13.34 -24.21 -14.13
N GLY A 897 -12.71 -23.03 -14.22
CA GLY A 897 -11.92 -22.46 -13.12
C GLY A 897 -12.73 -22.29 -11.84
N LEU A 898 -13.98 -21.84 -11.99
CA LEU A 898 -14.94 -21.73 -10.90
C LEU A 898 -15.32 -23.11 -10.33
N TYR A 899 -15.71 -24.04 -11.20
CA TYR A 899 -16.07 -25.40 -10.81
C TYR A 899 -14.92 -26.15 -10.12
N CYS A 900 -13.66 -25.89 -10.47
CA CYS A 900 -12.52 -26.64 -9.94
C CYS A 900 -11.86 -26.04 -8.69
N ARG A 901 -12.00 -24.73 -8.47
CA ARG A 901 -11.35 -24.05 -7.33
C ARG A 901 -12.26 -23.85 -6.12
N GLU A 902 -13.58 -23.84 -6.32
CA GLU A 902 -14.52 -23.58 -5.24
C GLU A 902 -14.65 -24.79 -4.31
N GLN A 903 -14.37 -24.60 -3.02
CA GLN A 903 -14.42 -25.67 -2.00
C GLN A 903 -15.86 -26.14 -1.76
N ALA A 904 -16.86 -25.27 -1.92
CA ALA A 904 -18.26 -25.66 -1.79
C ALA A 904 -18.69 -26.78 -2.77
N PHE A 905 -17.95 -26.95 -3.88
CA PHE A 905 -18.19 -27.98 -4.89
C PHE A 905 -17.40 -29.28 -4.70
N ASP A 906 -16.62 -29.43 -3.62
CA ASP A 906 -15.85 -30.66 -3.33
C ASP A 906 -16.76 -31.90 -3.33
N GLY A 907 -17.92 -31.82 -2.70
CA GLY A 907 -18.89 -32.93 -2.67
C GLY A 907 -19.47 -33.26 -4.07
N ILE A 908 -19.62 -32.25 -4.93
CA ILE A 908 -20.12 -32.42 -6.31
C ILE A 908 -19.03 -33.08 -7.17
N ARG A 909 -17.78 -32.64 -7.06
CA ARG A 909 -16.63 -33.26 -7.76
C ARG A 909 -16.46 -34.72 -7.37
N THR A 910 -16.62 -35.03 -6.08
CA THR A 910 -16.48 -36.40 -5.57
C THR A 910 -17.62 -37.32 -6.03
N SER A 911 -18.78 -36.77 -6.41
CA SER A 911 -19.93 -37.56 -6.88
C SER A 911 -19.74 -38.17 -8.28
N GLY A 912 -18.83 -37.64 -9.09
CA GLY A 912 -18.53 -38.12 -10.44
C GLY A 912 -19.64 -37.89 -11.48
N ALA A 913 -20.74 -37.22 -11.13
CA ALA A 913 -21.81 -36.88 -12.07
C ALA A 913 -21.40 -35.72 -12.99
N PRO A 914 -21.84 -35.69 -14.27
CA PRO A 914 -21.59 -34.58 -15.17
C PRO A 914 -22.23 -33.29 -14.62
N VAL A 915 -21.48 -32.18 -14.69
CA VAL A 915 -21.91 -30.90 -14.14
C VAL A 915 -22.10 -29.88 -15.26
N ASN A 916 -23.27 -29.23 -15.26
CA ASN A 916 -23.65 -28.20 -16.20
C ASN A 916 -24.00 -26.91 -15.45
N PHE A 917 -23.67 -25.75 -16.01
CA PHE A 917 -24.10 -24.47 -15.49
C PHE A 917 -25.23 -23.90 -16.36
N ALA A 918 -26.35 -23.55 -15.74
CA ALA A 918 -27.39 -22.73 -16.35
C ALA A 918 -27.14 -21.28 -15.91
N VAL A 919 -26.70 -20.43 -16.85
CA VAL A 919 -26.21 -19.09 -16.53
C VAL A 919 -27.22 -18.04 -16.94
N THR A 920 -27.61 -17.18 -16.00
CA THR A 920 -28.39 -15.98 -16.24
C THR A 920 -27.49 -14.76 -16.09
N ALA A 921 -27.11 -14.12 -17.19
CA ALA A 921 -26.28 -12.91 -17.20
C ALA A 921 -27.11 -11.62 -17.06
N ALA A 922 -26.43 -10.46 -16.99
CA ALA A 922 -27.08 -9.16 -17.07
C ALA A 922 -27.98 -9.05 -18.32
N GLU A 923 -29.10 -8.33 -18.21
CA GLU A 923 -30.14 -8.22 -19.26
C GLU A 923 -30.96 -9.50 -19.51
N ASN A 924 -30.98 -10.45 -18.56
CA ASN A 924 -31.74 -11.72 -18.61
C ASN A 924 -31.34 -12.68 -19.75
N VAL A 925 -30.12 -12.55 -20.28
CA VAL A 925 -29.59 -13.52 -21.25
C VAL A 925 -29.32 -14.85 -20.53
N GLN A 926 -29.98 -15.92 -21.01
CA GLN A 926 -29.83 -17.28 -20.48
C GLN A 926 -29.03 -18.14 -21.47
N TYR A 927 -27.99 -18.80 -20.98
CA TYR A 927 -27.18 -19.75 -21.76
C TYR A 927 -26.64 -20.86 -20.86
N GLU A 928 -26.28 -21.98 -21.47
CA GLU A 928 -25.85 -23.18 -20.76
C GLU A 928 -24.38 -23.51 -21.09
N ILE A 929 -23.66 -24.00 -20.08
CA ILE A 929 -22.31 -24.55 -20.24
C ILE A 929 -22.33 -25.98 -19.74
N ALA A 930 -22.22 -26.93 -20.67
CA ALA A 930 -22.26 -28.36 -20.36
C ALA A 930 -20.87 -28.98 -20.18
N ASP A 931 -20.83 -30.17 -19.57
CA ASP A 931 -19.65 -31.04 -19.44
C ASP A 931 -18.45 -30.39 -18.74
N LEU A 932 -18.72 -29.71 -17.61
CA LEU A 932 -17.68 -29.15 -16.77
C LEU A 932 -16.92 -30.28 -16.05
N SER A 933 -15.61 -30.30 -16.26
CA SER A 933 -14.69 -31.26 -15.65
C SER A 933 -13.39 -30.56 -15.22
N CYS A 934 -12.78 -31.11 -14.17
CA CYS A 934 -11.46 -30.71 -13.71
C CYS A 934 -10.45 -31.70 -14.27
N GLN A 935 -9.88 -31.39 -15.44
CA GLN A 935 -8.68 -32.05 -15.93
C GLN A 935 -7.44 -31.42 -15.30
#